data_AF-A0A2N3GZY8-F1
#
_entry.id   AF-A0A2N3GZY8-F1
#
_cell.length_a   1.000
_cell.length_b   1.000
_cell.length_c   1.000
_cell.angle_alpha   90.00
_cell.angle_beta   90.00
_cell.angle_gamma   90.00
#
_symmetry.space_group_name_H-M   'P 1'
#
loop_
_entity.id
_entity.type
_entity.pdbx_description
1 polymer ?
#
loop_
_entity_poly.entity_id
_entity_poly.type
_entity_poly.pdbx_seq_one_letter_code
_entity_poly.pdbx_strand_id
1 'polypeptide(L)'
;MTSGEPALRAASAASGGSQQQGGGIMHRGIIRACGRVGLSLALSLTLVSFTPIGTSASPMRDPMTIRVNAATGSDVTGTGTLANPYATIEKAMTVATVYGDVIRIAPGTYYPPSTIDVPPGVQIIGAGLGRTVIWGVGGPSGPVFFIQGADANTRLEGVQIRGGGGIEGGAVQIIGALESDAPVISACEFYDNGVSQNGGAIYIDKGMYSFCRPLIFNSSFHGNEAAQSGGAIYVSGGANPYIYRCFFINNGASAVSTNGGGSIAITGAHARIHRCEIVNGDAPNGDGGGIAVINPDGMVEILQTRLAGNTADQGGGVWLYSAGYSTTFENCRIEDNISTGRGGGVRAYNASARIDGCTFTGNRGSGGASPGAIDIYDLNADQPVTVESSIFNNNGGDDVPPNSAFTDITITYSYLNETFTGMGNLTGTDPHFTQVSPYISRLALDSPCIDAGNPNSVLNSDFESLLRPKDGPDSDTVARVDMGHFEYGTTIGRLAGSDRYSTSVAAIGDRYNESPVAIIATGRNFPDALCASGLAGAFHAPVLLTDTHGIPDSVKNALTGQDIREAIIVGGTTVVGPEVETALIAMGIDVTRIAGTDRYATSRAVADYMAAVGSSLGHDLTRFCWVARGDAFPDALALAPLAALRDAPGPVLLTRPTSLPATVKGALVAYDYENALIAGSTSAVSADVYDEIAPEVTDIDRAEGADRYATAAAVAEWAMGADFTAGEFVGLAIGDNFPDALAGGAACGYERGVLLLTKKTALDTNAAGFLTHHTDALREIYIFGGAVVVSDDVITQCRQLVP
;
A
#
# COMPACT_ATOMS: atom_id res chain seq x y z
N MET A 1 12.00 32.96 -63.57
CA MET A 1 13.37 33.17 -63.08
C MET A 1 13.47 32.45 -61.73
N THR A 2 13.51 31.11 -61.71
CA THR A 2 14.72 30.27 -61.84
C THR A 2 15.71 30.52 -60.71
N SER A 3 15.60 29.70 -59.66
CA SER A 3 16.51 29.61 -58.52
C SER A 3 17.87 29.01 -58.91
N GLY A 4 18.90 29.34 -58.13
CA GLY A 4 20.27 28.85 -58.32
C GLY A 4 20.59 27.56 -57.56
N GLU A 5 21.37 26.72 -58.24
CA GLU A 5 22.21 25.61 -57.75
C GLU A 5 23.41 26.12 -56.89
N PRO A 6 24.40 25.32 -56.39
CA PRO A 6 24.63 23.86 -56.57
C PRO A 6 25.18 23.03 -55.37
N ALA A 7 25.28 21.71 -55.64
CA ALA A 7 26.38 20.78 -55.32
C ALA A 7 26.66 20.24 -53.90
N LEU A 8 26.80 18.90 -53.86
CA LEU A 8 27.99 18.21 -53.30
C LEU A 8 28.30 16.93 -54.13
N ARG A 9 29.54 16.41 -54.04
CA ARG A 9 30.10 15.29 -54.85
C ARG A 9 29.94 13.95 -54.09
N ALA A 10 29.66 12.78 -54.68
CA ALA A 10 30.45 11.95 -55.62
C ALA A 10 31.87 11.61 -55.11
N ALA A 11 32.40 10.37 -55.11
CA ALA A 11 31.91 9.01 -55.45
C ALA A 11 32.69 7.98 -54.55
N SER A 12 32.80 6.65 -54.72
CA SER A 12 32.48 5.65 -55.78
C SER A 12 32.37 4.23 -55.16
N ALA A 13 31.53 3.30 -55.65
CA ALA A 13 31.85 2.17 -56.59
C ALA A 13 33.07 1.26 -56.24
N ALA A 14 33.05 -0.07 -56.43
CA ALA A 14 31.94 -1.03 -56.67
C ALA A 14 32.38 -2.52 -56.57
N SER A 15 31.50 -3.39 -56.06
CA SER A 15 31.31 -4.83 -56.39
C SER A 15 30.02 -5.26 -55.64
N GLY A 16 29.03 -5.97 -56.21
CA GLY A 16 29.12 -7.10 -57.14
C GLY A 16 29.22 -8.36 -56.29
N GLY A 17 28.17 -9.13 -55.99
CA GLY A 17 27.01 -9.50 -56.81
C GLY A 17 27.27 -10.89 -57.44
N SER A 18 26.33 -11.84 -57.50
CA SER A 18 24.89 -11.77 -57.18
C SER A 18 24.26 -13.17 -57.09
N GLN A 19 23.18 -13.30 -56.31
CA GLN A 19 22.10 -14.33 -56.45
C GLN A 19 22.52 -15.82 -56.25
N GLN A 20 21.62 -16.80 -56.07
CA GLN A 20 20.16 -16.84 -56.31
C GLN A 20 19.39 -17.77 -55.35
N GLN A 21 18.18 -17.35 -54.94
CA GLN A 21 16.96 -18.09 -54.54
C GLN A 21 17.00 -19.46 -53.80
N GLY A 22 16.07 -19.65 -52.85
CA GLY A 22 15.26 -20.89 -52.82
C GLY A 22 14.76 -21.45 -51.48
N GLY A 23 13.66 -20.92 -50.93
CA GLY A 23 12.89 -21.57 -49.85
C GLY A 23 13.52 -21.57 -48.43
N GLY A 24 12.82 -22.01 -47.37
CA GLY A 24 11.39 -22.37 -47.34
C GLY A 24 10.92 -23.16 -46.11
N ILE A 25 10.57 -22.45 -45.03
CA ILE A 25 9.56 -22.84 -43.99
C ILE A 25 9.90 -23.99 -43.00
N MET A 26 9.53 -23.76 -41.71
CA MET A 26 9.25 -24.69 -40.60
C MET A 26 10.36 -25.36 -39.72
N HIS A 27 10.46 -24.83 -38.48
CA HIS A 27 10.07 -25.46 -37.20
C HIS A 27 10.98 -26.45 -36.40
N ARG A 28 10.84 -26.33 -35.05
CA ARG A 28 11.10 -27.30 -33.94
C ARG A 28 12.57 -27.79 -33.76
N GLY A 29 13.34 -27.30 -32.79
CA GLY A 29 13.08 -27.41 -31.35
C GLY A 29 14.30 -28.05 -30.63
N ILE A 30 14.06 -28.72 -29.48
CA ILE A 30 15.00 -29.51 -28.65
C ILE A 30 15.74 -28.76 -27.51
N ILE A 31 15.09 -28.91 -26.36
CA ILE A 31 15.50 -28.92 -24.94
C ILE A 31 16.97 -29.32 -24.63
N ARG A 32 17.48 -28.79 -23.50
CA ARG A 32 18.76 -29.09 -22.81
C ARG A 32 19.05 -30.58 -22.58
N ALA A 33 20.34 -30.99 -22.62
CA ALA A 33 21.00 -31.73 -21.52
C ALA A 33 22.53 -31.92 -21.70
N CYS A 34 23.26 -31.88 -20.57
CA CYS A 34 24.57 -32.52 -20.26
C CYS A 34 25.81 -32.31 -21.18
N GLY A 35 26.88 -31.75 -20.60
CA GLY A 35 28.23 -31.74 -21.21
C GLY A 35 29.30 -31.07 -20.34
N ARG A 36 29.85 -31.76 -19.34
CA ARG A 36 30.86 -31.23 -18.41
C ARG A 36 32.29 -31.47 -18.95
N VAL A 37 32.96 -30.43 -19.47
CA VAL A 37 34.43 -30.34 -19.54
C VAL A 37 34.83 -28.90 -19.27
N GLY A 38 35.86 -28.67 -18.44
CA GLY A 38 36.40 -27.34 -18.19
C GLY A 38 37.83 -27.20 -18.72
N LEU A 39 38.23 -25.97 -19.06
CA LEU A 39 39.62 -25.58 -19.25
C LEU A 39 39.76 -24.11 -18.87
N SER A 40 40.90 -23.73 -18.27
CA SER A 40 41.19 -22.33 -17.94
C SER A 40 42.01 -21.68 -19.03
N LEU A 41 41.87 -20.36 -19.16
CA LEU A 41 42.88 -19.49 -19.76
C LEU A 41 42.98 -18.22 -18.90
N ALA A 42 44.19 -17.83 -18.54
CA ALA A 42 44.44 -16.59 -17.80
C ALA A 42 44.70 -15.42 -18.76
N LEU A 43 44.30 -14.21 -18.36
CA LEU A 43 44.68 -12.98 -19.05
C LEU A 43 45.49 -12.09 -18.10
N SER A 44 46.63 -11.60 -18.58
CA SER A 44 47.59 -10.83 -17.78
C SER A 44 47.16 -9.37 -17.62
N LEU A 45 47.07 -8.88 -16.38
CA LEU A 45 46.84 -7.47 -16.09
C LEU A 45 48.18 -6.72 -16.01
N THR A 46 48.44 -5.82 -16.97
CA THR A 46 49.64 -4.98 -16.97
C THR A 46 49.43 -3.79 -16.04
N LEU A 47 50.19 -3.70 -14.94
CA LEU A 47 50.13 -2.52 -14.07
C LEU A 47 50.70 -1.29 -14.78
N VAL A 48 49.84 -0.30 -15.01
CA VAL A 48 50.25 1.09 -15.26
C VAL A 48 50.32 1.79 -13.91
N SER A 49 51.52 2.22 -13.50
CA SER A 49 51.73 2.89 -12.23
C SER A 49 51.25 4.35 -12.28
N PHE A 50 49.98 4.59 -11.93
CA PHE A 50 49.53 5.93 -11.59
C PHE A 50 50.14 6.35 -10.24
N THR A 51 50.87 7.46 -10.23
CA THR A 51 51.19 8.17 -8.99
C THR A 51 49.90 8.72 -8.39
N PRO A 52 49.55 8.42 -7.12
CA PRO A 52 48.34 8.95 -6.53
C PRO A 52 48.44 10.47 -6.40
N ILE A 53 47.49 11.19 -7.01
CA ILE A 53 47.25 12.58 -6.67
C ILE A 53 46.67 12.57 -5.26
N GLY A 54 47.41 13.14 -4.31
CA GLY A 54 47.04 13.12 -2.90
C GLY A 54 45.85 14.04 -2.59
N THR A 55 44.63 13.57 -2.81
CA THR A 55 43.47 14.08 -2.08
C THR A 55 43.51 13.48 -0.67
N SER A 56 43.62 14.33 0.34
CA SER A 56 43.55 13.92 1.74
C SER A 56 42.09 13.68 2.14
N ALA A 57 41.49 12.62 1.59
CA ALA A 57 40.34 12.01 2.22
C ALA A 57 40.81 11.45 3.57
N SER A 58 40.43 12.12 4.66
CA SER A 58 40.41 11.50 5.98
C SER A 58 39.65 10.17 5.88
N PRO A 59 40.04 9.11 6.62
CA PRO A 59 39.18 7.94 6.71
C PRO A 59 37.82 8.41 7.22
N MET A 60 36.77 8.27 6.40
CA MET A 60 35.41 8.50 6.86
C MET A 60 35.16 7.55 8.03
N ARG A 61 34.57 8.08 9.11
CA ARG A 61 34.05 7.25 10.19
C ARG A 61 32.99 6.33 9.58
N ASP A 62 32.88 5.10 10.08
CA ASP A 62 31.75 4.24 9.75
C ASP A 62 30.41 4.97 10.05
N PRO A 63 29.35 4.74 9.25
CA PRO A 63 28.03 5.31 9.50
C PRO A 63 27.50 4.89 10.88
N MET A 64 26.78 5.77 11.56
CA MET A 64 26.30 5.54 12.92
C MET A 64 24.82 5.83 13.10
N THR A 65 24.17 5.09 14.00
CA THR A 65 22.83 5.40 14.49
C THR A 65 22.90 6.39 15.65
N ILE A 66 22.31 7.55 15.47
CA ILE A 66 22.17 8.62 16.45
C ILE A 66 20.76 8.56 17.04
N ARG A 67 20.63 8.33 18.34
CA ARG A 67 19.35 8.27 19.05
C ARG A 67 18.98 9.66 19.60
N VAL A 68 17.75 10.10 19.34
CA VAL A 68 17.15 11.36 19.81
C VAL A 68 15.92 11.03 20.66
N ASN A 69 15.79 11.65 21.84
CA ASN A 69 14.64 11.46 22.74
C ASN A 69 14.39 12.73 23.57
N ALA A 70 13.27 13.41 23.34
CA ALA A 70 12.93 14.65 24.04
C ALA A 70 12.73 14.50 25.56
N ALA A 71 12.38 13.31 26.05
CA ALA A 71 12.08 13.05 27.47
C ALA A 71 13.29 12.58 28.29
N THR A 72 14.28 11.93 27.66
CA THR A 72 15.45 11.34 28.35
C THR A 72 16.80 11.83 27.85
N GLY A 73 16.84 12.56 26.73
CA GLY A 73 18.06 13.06 26.11
C GLY A 73 18.61 14.34 26.73
N SER A 74 19.80 14.73 26.29
CA SER A 74 20.46 15.98 26.69
C SER A 74 21.40 16.47 25.61
N ASP A 75 21.28 17.74 25.20
CA ASP A 75 22.17 18.30 24.18
C ASP A 75 23.51 18.78 24.74
N VAL A 76 23.62 18.84 26.07
CA VAL A 76 24.82 19.24 26.83
C VAL A 76 25.65 18.02 27.23
N THR A 77 25.01 16.88 27.52
CA THR A 77 25.67 15.68 28.08
C THR A 77 25.38 14.38 27.32
N GLY A 78 24.43 14.38 26.39
CA GLY A 78 24.15 13.25 25.52
C GLY A 78 25.26 12.99 24.52
N THR A 79 25.31 11.77 24.01
CA THR A 79 26.32 11.29 23.05
C THR A 79 25.69 10.73 21.77
N GLY A 80 24.37 10.85 21.62
CA GLY A 80 23.62 10.23 20.51
C GLY A 80 23.51 8.71 20.63
N THR A 81 23.90 8.11 21.76
CA THR A 81 23.81 6.66 21.99
C THR A 81 22.47 6.29 22.63
N LEU A 82 22.03 5.03 22.50
CA LEU A 82 20.77 4.57 23.12
C LEU A 82 20.71 4.82 24.64
N ALA A 83 21.85 4.75 25.33
CA ALA A 83 21.95 5.00 26.76
C ALA A 83 22.05 6.49 27.13
N ASN A 84 22.45 7.36 26.20
CA ASN A 84 22.59 8.81 26.40
C ASN A 84 22.21 9.55 25.09
N PRO A 85 20.91 9.61 24.74
CA PRO A 85 20.46 10.25 23.50
C PRO A 85 20.61 11.77 23.55
N TYR A 86 20.53 12.42 22.39
CA TYR A 86 20.32 13.87 22.33
C TYR A 86 18.85 14.20 22.64
N ALA A 87 18.59 15.41 23.13
CA ALA A 87 17.22 15.87 23.37
C ALA A 87 16.55 16.32 22.07
N THR A 88 17.32 16.96 21.18
CA THR A 88 16.80 17.62 19.97
C THR A 88 17.34 17.02 18.66
N ILE A 89 16.62 17.27 17.57
CA ILE A 89 16.96 16.77 16.22
C ILE A 89 18.12 17.59 15.65
N GLU A 90 18.11 18.90 15.89
CA GLU A 90 19.14 19.87 15.53
C GLU A 90 20.48 19.46 16.14
N LYS A 91 20.48 18.99 17.39
CA LYS A 91 21.71 18.52 18.03
C LYS A 91 22.27 17.27 17.35
N ALA A 92 21.40 16.33 16.94
CA ALA A 92 21.81 15.16 16.17
C ALA A 92 22.32 15.52 14.76
N MET A 93 21.68 16.49 14.09
CA MET A 93 22.14 17.04 12.81
C MET A 93 23.57 17.62 12.90
N THR A 94 23.99 18.17 14.05
CA THR A 94 25.41 18.62 14.22
C THR A 94 26.46 17.50 14.17
N VAL A 95 26.06 16.23 14.18
CA VAL A 95 26.98 15.07 14.12
C VAL A 95 26.63 14.02 13.05
N ALA A 96 25.46 14.12 12.40
CA ALA A 96 25.08 13.35 11.22
C ALA A 96 25.69 14.00 9.96
N THR A 97 26.93 13.62 9.64
CA THR A 97 27.72 14.26 8.58
C THR A 97 28.42 13.26 7.66
N VAL A 98 28.09 11.97 7.78
CA VAL A 98 28.61 10.89 6.95
C VAL A 98 27.45 10.22 6.19
N TYR A 99 27.70 9.84 4.94
CA TYR A 99 26.80 9.04 4.13
C TYR A 99 26.44 7.72 4.84
N GLY A 100 25.15 7.47 5.02
CA GLY A 100 24.61 6.35 5.78
C GLY A 100 24.37 6.63 7.27
N ASP A 101 24.60 7.85 7.78
CA ASP A 101 24.22 8.20 9.16
C ASP A 101 22.70 8.21 9.33
N VAL A 102 22.23 7.61 10.43
CA VAL A 102 20.80 7.44 10.72
C VAL A 102 20.44 8.12 12.03
N ILE A 103 19.62 9.15 11.98
CA ILE A 103 18.99 9.73 13.18
C ILE A 103 17.70 8.97 13.45
N ARG A 104 17.68 8.16 14.52
CA ARG A 104 16.48 7.50 15.03
C ARG A 104 15.87 8.33 16.17
N ILE A 105 14.70 8.88 15.91
CA ILE A 105 13.94 9.73 16.83
C ILE A 105 12.93 8.86 17.58
N ALA A 106 12.93 8.94 18.91
CA ALA A 106 12.00 8.22 19.77
C ALA A 106 10.57 8.82 19.71
N PRO A 107 9.55 8.13 20.24
CA PRO A 107 8.22 8.72 20.42
C PRO A 107 8.26 10.00 21.24
N GLY A 108 7.42 10.98 20.89
CA GLY A 108 7.34 12.29 21.53
C GLY A 108 7.09 13.44 20.55
N THR A 109 6.86 14.63 21.08
CA THR A 109 6.71 15.86 20.30
C THR A 109 7.99 16.70 20.32
N TYR A 110 8.43 17.12 19.14
CA TYR A 110 9.63 17.91 18.90
C TYR A 110 9.26 19.25 18.27
N TYR A 111 9.99 20.32 18.62
CA TYR A 111 9.70 21.69 18.20
C TYR A 111 10.95 22.35 17.60
N PRO A 112 11.24 22.11 16.30
CA PRO A 112 12.38 22.73 15.64
C PRO A 112 12.30 24.27 15.68
N PRO A 113 13.35 24.98 16.15
CA PRO A 113 13.33 26.45 16.22
C PRO A 113 13.56 27.12 14.85
N SER A 114 13.92 26.33 13.84
CA SER A 114 14.17 26.72 12.45
C SER A 114 14.00 25.50 11.55
N THR A 115 14.05 25.72 10.23
CA THR A 115 14.26 24.67 9.22
C THR A 115 15.44 23.76 9.58
N ILE A 116 15.25 22.46 9.32
CA ILE A 116 16.28 21.43 9.42
C ILE A 116 16.81 21.13 8.02
N ASP A 117 18.05 21.52 7.75
CA ASP A 117 18.76 21.18 6.51
C ASP A 117 19.19 19.70 6.55
N VAL A 118 18.61 18.85 5.70
CA VAL A 118 18.94 17.41 5.62
C VAL A 118 20.04 17.21 4.56
N PRO A 119 21.28 16.83 4.95
CA PRO A 119 22.36 16.66 3.99
C PRO A 119 22.22 15.35 3.18
N PRO A 120 22.89 15.25 2.01
CA PRO A 120 22.93 14.02 1.22
C PRO A 120 23.44 12.83 2.03
N GLY A 121 22.81 11.67 1.86
CA GLY A 121 23.16 10.42 2.51
C GLY A 121 22.73 10.26 3.97
N VAL A 122 22.03 11.23 4.57
CA VAL A 122 21.53 11.13 5.96
C VAL A 122 20.06 10.72 6.00
N GLN A 123 19.75 9.80 6.92
CA GLN A 123 18.41 9.26 7.16
C GLN A 123 17.82 9.84 8.46
N ILE A 124 16.60 10.35 8.40
CA ILE A 124 15.82 10.79 9.56
C ILE A 124 14.64 9.84 9.71
N ILE A 125 14.59 9.09 10.81
CA ILE A 125 13.64 8.00 11.02
C ILE A 125 12.97 8.17 12.39
N GLY A 126 11.66 8.37 12.41
CA GLY A 126 10.84 8.39 13.62
C GLY A 126 10.44 7.00 14.12
N ALA A 127 9.59 6.97 15.14
CA ALA A 127 9.11 5.74 15.76
C ALA A 127 7.83 5.16 15.12
N GLY A 128 7.35 5.75 14.02
CA GLY A 128 6.14 5.36 13.30
C GLY A 128 5.02 6.41 13.34
N LEU A 129 3.93 6.12 12.62
CA LEU A 129 2.72 6.94 12.52
C LEU A 129 2.23 7.41 13.91
N GLY A 130 1.87 8.68 14.03
CA GLY A 130 1.44 9.34 15.28
C GLY A 130 2.48 9.45 16.41
N ARG A 131 3.55 8.63 16.41
CA ARG A 131 4.45 8.45 17.57
C ARG A 131 5.52 9.52 17.67
N THR A 132 6.11 9.93 16.56
CA THR A 132 7.11 11.00 16.50
C THR A 132 6.51 12.20 15.79
N VAL A 133 6.08 13.20 16.57
CA VAL A 133 5.45 14.42 16.06
C VAL A 133 6.47 15.54 16.01
N ILE A 134 6.65 16.15 14.84
CA ILE A 134 7.57 17.27 14.60
C ILE A 134 6.72 18.49 14.25
N TRP A 135 6.67 19.43 15.18
CA TRP A 135 5.77 20.57 15.12
C TRP A 135 6.51 21.83 14.62
N GLY A 136 6.13 22.31 13.45
CA GLY A 136 6.67 23.51 12.82
C GLY A 136 6.37 24.78 13.62
N VAL A 137 7.38 25.64 13.76
CA VAL A 137 7.24 26.97 14.36
C VAL A 137 6.64 27.96 13.35
N GLY A 138 5.33 27.80 13.13
CA GLY A 138 4.53 28.52 12.13
C GLY A 138 4.79 30.03 12.10
N GLY A 139 5.16 30.53 10.92
CA GLY A 139 5.59 31.90 10.67
C GLY A 139 6.31 32.03 9.33
N PRO A 140 7.10 33.09 9.10
CA PRO A 140 7.97 33.24 7.93
C PRO A 140 9.26 32.39 8.02
N SER A 141 9.35 31.51 9.02
CA SER A 141 10.21 30.33 9.01
C SER A 141 10.06 29.58 7.69
N GLY A 142 11.14 28.96 7.20
CA GLY A 142 11.09 28.09 6.02
C GLY A 142 10.38 26.75 6.30
N PRO A 143 10.54 25.77 5.39
CA PRO A 143 9.97 24.43 5.58
C PRO A 143 10.49 23.80 6.88
N VAL A 144 9.79 22.82 7.46
CA VAL A 144 10.32 22.08 8.62
C VAL A 144 11.60 21.32 8.23
N PHE A 145 11.61 20.70 7.05
CA PHE A 145 12.80 20.08 6.45
C PHE A 145 13.13 20.69 5.08
N PHE A 146 14.41 21.05 4.89
CA PHE A 146 14.95 21.43 3.58
C PHE A 146 15.89 20.33 3.09
N ILE A 147 15.62 19.78 1.90
CA ILE A 147 16.40 18.70 1.31
C ILE A 147 16.92 19.16 -0.05
N GLN A 148 18.24 19.34 -0.17
CA GLN A 148 18.87 19.80 -1.39
C GLN A 148 19.95 18.83 -1.88
N GLY A 149 19.84 18.37 -3.13
CA GLY A 149 20.81 17.47 -3.75
C GLY A 149 20.84 16.07 -3.12
N ALA A 150 19.67 15.52 -2.79
CA ALA A 150 19.53 14.20 -2.19
C ALA A 150 20.20 13.07 -2.98
N ASP A 151 20.62 12.00 -2.29
CA ASP A 151 21.06 10.73 -2.89
C ASP A 151 20.17 9.57 -2.40
N ALA A 152 20.39 8.35 -2.88
CA ALA A 152 19.55 7.19 -2.55
C ALA A 152 19.54 6.79 -1.05
N ASN A 153 20.42 7.37 -0.23
CA ASN A 153 20.43 7.24 1.22
C ASN A 153 19.86 8.45 1.97
N THR A 154 19.44 9.53 1.30
CA THR A 154 18.69 10.62 1.94
C THR A 154 17.24 10.16 2.19
N ARG A 155 16.83 10.09 3.48
CA ARG A 155 15.51 9.58 3.88
C ARG A 155 14.82 10.43 4.94
N LEU A 156 13.49 10.52 4.84
CA LEU A 156 12.61 11.05 5.88
C LEU A 156 11.45 10.06 6.09
N GLU A 157 11.43 9.38 7.24
CA GLU A 157 10.59 8.20 7.43
C GLU A 157 9.92 8.15 8.81
N GLY A 158 8.67 7.68 8.89
CA GLY A 158 8.04 7.31 10.17
C GLY A 158 7.78 8.49 11.12
N VAL A 159 7.55 9.69 10.58
CA VAL A 159 7.31 10.94 11.33
C VAL A 159 6.00 11.62 10.92
N GLN A 160 5.35 12.24 11.91
CA GLN A 160 4.24 13.15 11.70
C GLN A 160 4.77 14.60 11.69
N ILE A 161 4.44 15.39 10.67
CA ILE A 161 4.86 16.80 10.56
C ILE A 161 3.61 17.70 10.55
N ARG A 162 3.57 18.65 11.49
CA ARG A 162 2.39 19.49 11.79
C ARG A 162 2.70 20.97 11.85
N GLY A 163 1.81 21.81 11.32
CA GLY A 163 1.90 23.27 11.46
C GLY A 163 3.11 23.90 10.79
N GLY A 164 3.70 23.20 9.81
CA GLY A 164 4.74 23.73 8.92
C GLY A 164 4.26 24.92 8.11
N GLY A 165 5.18 25.77 7.67
CA GLY A 165 4.84 27.08 7.10
C GLY A 165 5.86 27.67 6.13
N GLY A 166 5.65 28.94 5.77
CA GLY A 166 6.57 29.71 4.95
C GLY A 166 6.02 30.04 3.56
N ILE A 167 6.88 29.89 2.54
CA ILE A 167 6.60 30.27 1.15
C ILE A 167 6.22 29.04 0.31
N GLU A 168 7.01 27.98 0.43
CA GLU A 168 6.88 26.74 -0.34
C GLU A 168 7.23 25.53 0.53
N GLY A 169 6.51 24.42 0.39
CA GLY A 169 6.83 23.13 1.02
C GLY A 169 6.75 23.13 2.54
N GLY A 170 5.61 23.51 3.13
CA GLY A 170 5.52 23.87 4.56
C GLY A 170 6.09 22.84 5.53
N ALA A 171 5.93 21.55 5.24
CA ALA A 171 6.61 20.47 5.94
C ALA A 171 7.99 20.13 5.31
N VAL A 172 8.07 19.97 3.99
CA VAL A 172 9.30 19.59 3.28
C VAL A 172 9.46 20.36 1.96
N GLN A 173 10.63 20.96 1.74
CA GLN A 173 11.02 21.49 0.43
C GLN A 173 12.18 20.66 -0.14
N ILE A 174 12.02 20.17 -1.37
CA ILE A 174 12.97 19.30 -2.07
C ILE A 174 13.51 20.03 -3.31
N ILE A 175 14.81 20.33 -3.32
CA ILE A 175 15.49 21.02 -4.42
C ILE A 175 16.59 20.14 -5.00
N GLY A 176 16.22 19.35 -6.01
CA GLY A 176 17.15 18.52 -6.78
C GLY A 176 17.72 17.29 -6.07
N ALA A 177 18.29 16.39 -6.86
CA ALA A 177 18.95 15.16 -6.45
C ALA A 177 20.25 14.92 -7.23
N LEU A 178 21.19 14.22 -6.60
CA LEU A 178 22.43 13.72 -7.19
C LEU A 178 22.20 12.40 -7.96
N GLU A 179 21.21 11.62 -7.53
CA GLU A 179 20.87 10.29 -8.06
C GLU A 179 19.38 10.23 -8.47
N SER A 180 18.93 9.12 -9.04
CA SER A 180 17.49 8.89 -9.26
C SER A 180 16.81 8.35 -7.99
N ASP A 181 15.48 8.44 -7.96
CA ASP A 181 14.63 7.81 -6.94
C ASP A 181 14.94 8.30 -5.49
N ALA A 182 15.38 9.56 -5.40
CA ALA A 182 15.85 10.26 -4.21
C ALA A 182 15.27 11.69 -4.08
N PRO A 183 15.05 12.21 -2.86
CA PRO A 183 15.08 11.49 -1.57
C PRO A 183 13.93 10.47 -1.43
N VAL A 184 13.99 9.60 -0.43
CA VAL A 184 12.87 8.72 -0.07
C VAL A 184 12.08 9.32 1.10
N ILE A 185 10.75 9.42 0.95
CA ILE A 185 9.80 9.84 1.99
C ILE A 185 8.78 8.72 2.17
N SER A 186 8.65 8.18 3.39
CA SER A 186 7.85 6.97 3.61
C SER A 186 7.26 6.83 5.00
N ALA A 187 6.03 6.29 5.11
CA ALA A 187 5.31 6.15 6.39
C ALA A 187 5.24 7.50 7.16
N CYS A 188 5.06 8.60 6.43
CA CYS A 188 5.03 9.95 6.99
C CYS A 188 3.62 10.55 6.92
N GLU A 189 3.29 11.39 7.90
CA GLU A 189 1.97 12.01 8.03
C GLU A 189 2.10 13.53 8.01
N PHE A 190 1.41 14.19 7.08
CA PHE A 190 1.46 15.63 6.86
C PHE A 190 0.11 16.23 7.22
N TYR A 191 0.05 16.92 8.36
CA TYR A 191 -1.19 17.49 8.92
C TYR A 191 -1.10 19.01 9.05
N ASP A 192 -2.12 19.71 8.56
CA ASP A 192 -2.36 21.12 8.88
C ASP A 192 -1.15 22.05 8.55
N ASN A 193 -0.37 21.74 7.50
CA ASN A 193 0.77 22.54 7.04
C ASN A 193 0.29 23.57 5.99
N GLY A 194 0.71 24.83 6.10
CA GLY A 194 0.12 25.95 5.35
C GLY A 194 1.13 26.93 4.77
N VAL A 195 1.11 27.16 3.45
CA VAL A 195 2.10 28.02 2.76
C VAL A 195 1.50 29.18 1.97
N SER A 196 2.28 30.26 1.88
CA SER A 196 1.90 31.48 1.17
C SER A 196 2.07 31.42 -0.36
N GLN A 197 2.63 30.34 -0.91
CA GLN A 197 2.62 30.05 -2.35
C GLN A 197 2.25 28.57 -2.62
N ASN A 198 3.21 27.66 -2.72
CA ASN A 198 3.02 26.36 -3.39
C ASN A 198 3.48 25.15 -2.54
N GLY A 199 2.70 24.08 -2.51
CA GLY A 199 3.03 22.86 -1.76
C GLY A 199 2.83 23.04 -0.25
N GLY A 200 1.58 22.95 0.24
CA GLY A 200 1.28 23.15 1.66
C GLY A 200 2.02 22.19 2.59
N ALA A 201 2.11 20.91 2.21
CA ALA A 201 3.02 19.95 2.83
C ALA A 201 4.38 19.89 2.13
N ILE A 202 4.42 19.52 0.84
CA ILE A 202 5.66 19.25 0.10
C ILE A 202 5.77 20.08 -1.18
N TYR A 203 6.93 20.68 -1.39
CA TYR A 203 7.32 21.31 -2.65
C TYR A 203 8.52 20.59 -3.27
N ILE A 204 8.48 20.36 -4.58
CA ILE A 204 9.45 19.55 -5.32
C ILE A 204 9.87 20.27 -6.59
N ASP A 205 11.12 20.72 -6.68
CA ASP A 205 11.70 21.30 -7.90
C ASP A 205 13.05 20.65 -8.23
N LYS A 206 13.44 20.66 -9.52
CA LYS A 206 14.75 20.14 -9.95
C LYS A 206 15.91 21.12 -9.72
N GLY A 207 15.62 22.42 -9.66
CA GLY A 207 16.62 23.48 -9.62
C GLY A 207 17.62 23.34 -10.76
N MET A 208 18.92 23.41 -10.43
CA MET A 208 20.01 23.28 -11.40
C MET A 208 20.55 21.83 -11.54
N TYR A 209 19.86 20.85 -10.95
CA TYR A 209 20.35 19.46 -10.89
C TYR A 209 19.96 18.64 -12.13
N SER A 210 20.67 17.54 -12.36
CA SER A 210 20.35 16.59 -13.45
C SER A 210 19.13 15.71 -13.12
N PHE A 211 18.83 15.52 -11.85
CA PHE A 211 17.74 14.69 -11.35
C PHE A 211 16.95 15.42 -10.25
N CYS A 212 15.68 15.07 -10.11
CA CYS A 212 14.87 15.26 -8.91
C CYS A 212 13.72 14.27 -9.03
N ARG A 213 13.78 13.18 -8.27
CA ARG A 213 12.84 12.05 -8.40
C ARG A 213 12.52 11.45 -7.04
N PRO A 214 11.93 12.20 -6.09
CA PRO A 214 11.63 11.62 -4.79
C PRO A 214 10.65 10.45 -4.91
N LEU A 215 10.93 9.39 -4.16
CA LEU A 215 9.98 8.30 -3.94
C LEU A 215 9.19 8.64 -2.68
N ILE A 216 7.90 8.97 -2.85
CA ILE A 216 6.99 9.35 -1.76
C ILE A 216 5.95 8.23 -1.67
N PHE A 217 5.98 7.43 -0.60
CA PHE A 217 5.08 6.29 -0.50
C PHE A 217 4.50 6.03 0.89
N ASN A 218 3.35 5.35 0.94
CA ASN A 218 2.67 4.94 2.17
C ASN A 218 2.49 6.12 3.16
N SER A 219 2.21 7.31 2.64
CA SER A 219 2.23 8.58 3.39
C SER A 219 0.90 9.31 3.25
N SER A 220 0.48 10.00 4.32
CA SER A 220 -0.84 10.64 4.41
C SER A 220 -0.74 12.16 4.47
N PHE A 221 -1.71 12.84 3.86
CA PHE A 221 -1.75 14.28 3.69
C PHE A 221 -3.16 14.77 4.04
N HIS A 222 -3.29 15.46 5.17
CA HIS A 222 -4.56 15.90 5.73
C HIS A 222 -4.58 17.41 6.00
N GLY A 223 -5.57 18.12 5.46
CA GLY A 223 -5.80 19.53 5.83
C GLY A 223 -4.67 20.50 5.46
N ASN A 224 -3.79 20.14 4.52
CA ASN A 224 -2.68 21.01 4.12
C ASN A 224 -3.17 22.05 3.10
N GLU A 225 -2.70 23.29 3.23
CA GLU A 225 -3.18 24.45 2.48
C GLU A 225 -2.06 25.18 1.72
N ALA A 226 -2.34 25.55 0.47
CA ALA A 226 -1.49 26.41 -0.35
C ALA A 226 -2.27 27.63 -0.85
N ALA A 227 -1.69 28.83 -0.75
CA ALA A 227 -2.33 30.05 -1.26
C ALA A 227 -2.30 30.20 -2.80
N GLN A 228 -1.50 29.37 -3.50
CA GLN A 228 -1.47 29.28 -4.95
C GLN A 228 -1.85 27.87 -5.42
N SER A 229 -0.93 26.89 -5.39
CA SER A 229 -1.16 25.58 -6.02
C SER A 229 -0.56 24.42 -5.20
N GLY A 230 -1.20 23.24 -5.24
CA GLY A 230 -0.73 22.04 -4.54
C GLY A 230 -0.91 22.13 -3.03
N GLY A 231 -2.15 21.99 -2.52
CA GLY A 231 -2.42 22.04 -1.08
C GLY A 231 -1.62 21.00 -0.29
N ALA A 232 -1.49 19.78 -0.82
CA ALA A 232 -0.54 18.80 -0.29
C ALA A 232 0.82 18.90 -1.01
N ILE A 233 0.87 18.68 -2.33
CA ILE A 233 2.11 18.56 -3.09
C ILE A 233 2.13 19.48 -4.30
N TYR A 234 3.22 20.21 -4.49
CA TYR A 234 3.54 20.95 -5.71
C TYR A 234 4.83 20.43 -6.36
N VAL A 235 4.81 20.26 -7.68
CA VAL A 235 5.91 19.68 -8.49
C VAL A 235 6.25 20.60 -9.66
N SER A 236 7.52 20.99 -9.82
CA SER A 236 7.96 21.89 -10.89
C SER A 236 9.38 21.64 -11.41
N GLY A 237 9.79 22.45 -12.39
CA GLY A 237 11.16 22.53 -12.88
C GLY A 237 11.65 21.29 -13.60
N GLY A 238 10.76 20.41 -14.06
CA GLY A 238 11.09 19.10 -14.63
C GLY A 238 11.56 18.08 -13.61
N ALA A 239 11.05 18.14 -12.38
CA ALA A 239 11.09 17.04 -11.43
C ALA A 239 10.14 15.89 -11.88
N ASN A 240 10.33 14.69 -11.31
CA ASN A 240 9.52 13.50 -11.56
C ASN A 240 9.41 12.64 -10.29
N PRO A 241 8.57 13.03 -9.31
CA PRO A 241 8.29 12.21 -8.14
C PRO A 241 7.55 10.93 -8.54
N TYR A 242 7.81 9.85 -7.80
CA TYR A 242 6.92 8.70 -7.76
C TYR A 242 6.13 8.73 -6.46
N ILE A 243 4.82 8.95 -6.57
CA ILE A 243 3.85 8.99 -5.48
C ILE A 243 3.08 7.67 -5.51
N TYR A 244 3.16 6.89 -4.44
CA TYR A 244 2.67 5.50 -4.40
C TYR A 244 1.96 5.15 -3.08
N ARG A 245 0.75 4.58 -3.11
CA ARG A 245 -0.01 4.24 -1.88
C ARG A 245 -0.16 5.43 -0.90
N CYS A 246 -0.34 6.64 -1.43
CA CYS A 246 -0.49 7.85 -0.62
C CYS A 246 -1.97 8.28 -0.52
N PHE A 247 -2.34 8.83 0.65
CA PHE A 247 -3.69 9.28 0.96
C PHE A 247 -3.72 10.80 1.07
N PHE A 248 -4.55 11.45 0.27
CA PHE A 248 -4.71 12.90 0.25
C PHE A 248 -6.16 13.24 0.60
N ILE A 249 -6.39 13.80 1.78
CA ILE A 249 -7.73 14.01 2.34
C ILE A 249 -7.90 15.47 2.76
N ASN A 250 -8.89 16.17 2.20
CA ASN A 250 -9.25 17.55 2.54
C ASN A 250 -8.08 18.56 2.39
N ASN A 251 -7.24 18.44 1.37
CA ASN A 251 -6.16 19.43 1.11
C ASN A 251 -6.64 20.51 0.13
N GLY A 252 -6.23 21.76 0.36
CA GLY A 252 -6.81 22.93 -0.32
C GLY A 252 -5.81 23.84 -1.02
N ALA A 253 -6.17 24.33 -2.21
CA ALA A 253 -5.46 25.38 -2.92
C ALA A 253 -6.35 26.63 -3.07
N SER A 254 -6.06 27.69 -2.31
CA SER A 254 -6.79 28.97 -2.36
C SER A 254 -6.41 29.85 -3.58
N ALA A 255 -6.16 29.21 -4.71
CA ALA A 255 -5.64 29.78 -5.96
C ALA A 255 -6.41 31.03 -6.41
N VAL A 256 -5.75 32.19 -6.48
CA VAL A 256 -6.40 33.44 -6.94
C VAL A 256 -6.48 33.61 -8.48
N SER A 257 -5.91 32.68 -9.26
CA SER A 257 -6.04 32.65 -10.73
C SER A 257 -5.49 31.36 -11.36
N THR A 258 -6.30 30.64 -12.14
CA THR A 258 -5.97 29.67 -13.23
C THR A 258 -4.91 28.57 -12.97
N ASN A 259 -4.46 28.42 -11.74
CA ASN A 259 -3.37 27.54 -11.33
C ASN A 259 -3.83 26.79 -10.06
N GLY A 260 -4.65 25.75 -10.21
CA GLY A 260 -5.13 24.96 -9.07
C GLY A 260 -4.28 23.71 -8.80
N GLY A 261 -4.94 22.58 -8.53
CA GLY A 261 -4.36 21.39 -7.93
C GLY A 261 -4.57 21.39 -6.41
N GLY A 262 -5.83 21.26 -5.98
CA GLY A 262 -6.25 21.37 -4.58
C GLY A 262 -5.46 20.45 -3.66
N SER A 263 -5.32 19.16 -4.03
CA SER A 263 -4.33 18.27 -3.41
C SER A 263 -2.95 18.32 -4.10
N ILE A 264 -2.89 18.09 -5.42
CA ILE A 264 -1.61 17.94 -6.15
C ILE A 264 -1.56 18.86 -7.37
N ALA A 265 -0.45 19.58 -7.56
CA ALA A 265 -0.19 20.40 -8.74
C ALA A 265 1.15 20.05 -9.39
N ILE A 266 1.15 19.87 -10.72
CA ILE A 266 2.33 19.51 -11.53
C ILE A 266 2.48 20.56 -12.64
N THR A 267 3.47 21.44 -12.53
CA THR A 267 3.63 22.62 -13.40
C THR A 267 5.03 22.66 -14.03
N GLY A 268 5.12 22.48 -15.36
CA GLY A 268 6.44 22.41 -16.02
C GLY A 268 7.26 21.20 -15.56
N ALA A 269 6.60 20.08 -15.26
CA ALA A 269 7.17 18.86 -14.68
C ALA A 269 6.39 17.63 -15.15
N HIS A 270 6.74 16.45 -14.64
CA HIS A 270 5.96 15.22 -14.79
C HIS A 270 5.90 14.46 -13.45
N ALA A 271 5.07 13.42 -13.34
CA ALA A 271 4.92 12.64 -12.12
C ALA A 271 4.29 11.27 -12.39
N ARG A 272 4.47 10.35 -11.46
CA ARG A 272 3.76 9.05 -11.42
C ARG A 272 2.96 8.98 -10.13
N ILE A 273 1.65 8.79 -10.22
CA ILE A 273 0.70 8.77 -9.10
C ILE A 273 -0.05 7.43 -9.17
N HIS A 274 0.43 6.43 -8.43
CA HIS A 274 -0.10 5.05 -8.53
C HIS A 274 -0.71 4.58 -7.20
N ARG A 275 -1.85 3.88 -7.24
CA ARG A 275 -2.53 3.33 -6.06
C ARG A 275 -2.82 4.36 -4.95
N CYS A 276 -3.12 5.61 -5.31
CA CYS A 276 -3.39 6.69 -4.35
C CYS A 276 -4.89 6.93 -4.15
N GLU A 277 -5.27 7.50 -3.01
CA GLU A 277 -6.60 8.09 -2.81
C GLU A 277 -6.48 9.62 -2.70
N ILE A 278 -7.27 10.34 -3.49
CA ILE A 278 -7.32 11.81 -3.52
C ILE A 278 -8.78 12.24 -3.31
N VAL A 279 -9.08 12.68 -2.10
CA VAL A 279 -10.44 12.77 -1.56
C VAL A 279 -10.70 14.18 -1.00
N ASN A 280 -11.78 14.81 -1.46
CA ASN A 280 -12.20 16.15 -1.05
C ASN A 280 -11.11 17.23 -1.22
N GLY A 281 -10.23 17.12 -2.22
CA GLY A 281 -9.33 18.20 -2.60
C GLY A 281 -10.12 19.39 -3.13
N ASP A 282 -9.83 20.60 -2.64
CA ASP A 282 -10.60 21.81 -2.99
C ASP A 282 -9.71 22.89 -3.64
N ALA A 283 -10.18 23.45 -4.75
CA ALA A 283 -9.55 24.54 -5.48
C ALA A 283 -10.61 25.58 -5.89
N PRO A 284 -11.25 26.29 -4.94
CA PRO A 284 -12.54 26.97 -5.16
C PRO A 284 -12.48 28.23 -6.05
N ASN A 285 -11.27 28.62 -6.47
CA ASN A 285 -11.02 29.72 -7.41
C ASN A 285 -9.95 29.34 -8.47
N GLY A 286 -9.65 28.04 -8.61
CA GLY A 286 -8.67 27.49 -9.55
C GLY A 286 -9.13 26.17 -10.17
N ASP A 287 -8.22 25.46 -10.82
CA ASP A 287 -8.54 24.33 -11.69
C ASP A 287 -7.87 23.04 -11.19
N GLY A 288 -8.57 21.90 -11.19
CA GLY A 288 -8.06 20.64 -10.64
C GLY A 288 -8.23 20.56 -9.12
N GLY A 289 -9.33 20.00 -8.63
CA GLY A 289 -9.56 19.88 -7.18
C GLY A 289 -8.67 18.79 -6.57
N GLY A 290 -8.62 17.63 -7.23
CA GLY A 290 -7.67 16.57 -6.90
C GLY A 290 -6.28 16.86 -7.46
N ILE A 291 -6.16 16.88 -8.79
CA ILE A 291 -4.88 17.05 -9.51
C ILE A 291 -4.99 18.16 -10.57
N ALA A 292 -3.95 18.99 -10.69
CA ALA A 292 -3.72 19.83 -11.86
C ALA A 292 -2.40 19.46 -12.58
N VAL A 293 -2.45 19.34 -13.91
CA VAL A 293 -1.29 19.10 -14.78
C VAL A 293 -1.19 20.26 -15.78
N ILE A 294 -0.15 21.08 -15.66
CA ILE A 294 -0.04 22.40 -16.30
C ILE A 294 1.29 22.50 -17.06
N ASN A 295 1.24 22.51 -18.40
CA ASN A 295 2.42 22.53 -19.28
C ASN A 295 3.46 21.44 -18.89
N PRO A 296 3.10 20.15 -18.82
CA PRO A 296 4.02 19.11 -18.39
C PRO A 296 5.24 19.01 -19.32
N ASP A 297 6.41 18.68 -18.77
CA ASP A 297 7.66 18.51 -19.55
C ASP A 297 7.98 17.06 -19.93
N GLY A 298 7.11 16.13 -19.50
CA GLY A 298 7.14 14.70 -19.80
C GLY A 298 5.78 14.05 -19.54
N MET A 299 5.73 12.72 -19.62
CA MET A 299 4.49 11.93 -19.43
C MET A 299 4.07 11.89 -17.95
N VAL A 300 2.80 12.15 -17.68
CA VAL A 300 2.18 11.98 -16.35
C VAL A 300 1.36 10.68 -16.34
N GLU A 301 1.57 9.86 -15.31
CA GLU A 301 0.90 8.57 -15.10
C GLU A 301 0.01 8.66 -13.84
N ILE A 302 -1.29 8.37 -13.97
CA ILE A 302 -2.27 8.30 -12.88
C ILE A 302 -2.92 6.92 -12.95
N LEU A 303 -2.43 5.94 -12.18
CA LEU A 303 -2.79 4.53 -12.34
C LEU A 303 -3.40 3.97 -11.05
N GLN A 304 -4.42 3.10 -11.14
CA GLN A 304 -5.06 2.43 -9.99
C GLN A 304 -5.47 3.42 -8.88
N THR A 305 -5.79 4.66 -9.24
CA THR A 305 -5.92 5.80 -8.31
C THR A 305 -7.37 6.26 -8.24
N ARG A 306 -7.79 6.59 -7.02
CA ARG A 306 -9.15 7.06 -6.72
C ARG A 306 -9.16 8.57 -6.56
N LEU A 307 -10.02 9.25 -7.29
CA LEU A 307 -10.31 10.68 -7.14
C LEU A 307 -11.79 10.86 -6.79
N ALA A 308 -12.07 11.16 -5.52
CA ALA A 308 -13.43 11.19 -4.98
C ALA A 308 -13.80 12.55 -4.37
N GLY A 309 -14.96 13.11 -4.76
CA GLY A 309 -15.55 14.30 -4.11
C GLY A 309 -14.72 15.60 -4.20
N ASN A 310 -13.73 15.66 -5.10
CA ASN A 310 -12.88 16.83 -5.26
C ASN A 310 -13.64 17.98 -5.95
N THR A 311 -13.33 19.23 -5.60
CA THR A 311 -14.05 20.43 -6.07
C THR A 311 -13.09 21.47 -6.66
N ALA A 312 -13.46 22.09 -7.79
CA ALA A 312 -12.70 23.17 -8.43
C ALA A 312 -13.59 24.07 -9.30
N ASP A 313 -13.05 25.13 -9.89
CA ASP A 313 -13.75 25.81 -10.98
C ASP A 313 -13.76 24.96 -12.25
N GLN A 314 -12.61 24.49 -12.73
CA GLN A 314 -12.52 23.60 -13.91
C GLN A 314 -11.86 22.27 -13.55
N GLY A 315 -12.34 21.14 -14.08
CA GLY A 315 -11.73 19.83 -13.83
C GLY A 315 -11.79 19.43 -12.36
N GLY A 316 -12.99 19.15 -11.82
CA GLY A 316 -13.21 18.91 -10.39
C GLY A 316 -12.27 17.84 -9.81
N GLY A 317 -12.17 16.68 -10.46
CA GLY A 317 -11.17 15.66 -10.15
C GLY A 317 -9.79 16.04 -10.70
N VAL A 318 -9.68 16.21 -12.02
CA VAL A 318 -8.41 16.55 -12.70
C VAL A 318 -8.57 17.64 -13.76
N TRP A 319 -7.65 18.60 -13.76
CA TRP A 319 -7.45 19.58 -14.84
C TRP A 319 -6.15 19.29 -15.59
N LEU A 320 -6.23 19.19 -16.91
CA LEU A 320 -5.09 19.02 -17.83
C LEU A 320 -5.00 20.24 -18.75
N TYR A 321 -3.83 20.88 -18.80
CA TYR A 321 -3.61 22.10 -19.57
C TYR A 321 -2.30 22.06 -20.38
N SER A 322 -2.42 22.43 -21.66
CA SER A 322 -1.33 22.63 -22.64
C SER A 322 -0.88 21.40 -23.43
N ALA A 323 -0.37 21.69 -24.63
CA ALA A 323 -0.13 20.75 -25.71
C ALA A 323 1.32 20.27 -25.73
N GLY A 324 1.53 18.94 -25.74
CA GLY A 324 2.86 18.35 -25.92
C GLY A 324 3.03 16.92 -25.40
N TYR A 325 2.38 16.57 -24.29
CA TYR A 325 2.44 15.24 -23.70
C TYR A 325 1.06 14.77 -23.26
N SER A 326 0.76 13.49 -23.51
CA SER A 326 -0.49 12.87 -23.11
C SER A 326 -0.42 12.39 -21.66
N THR A 327 -1.46 12.70 -20.86
CA THR A 327 -1.61 12.16 -19.50
C THR A 327 -2.32 10.80 -19.56
N THR A 328 -1.78 9.79 -18.89
CA THR A 328 -2.34 8.43 -18.92
C THR A 328 -3.08 8.11 -17.62
N PHE A 329 -4.31 7.62 -17.77
CA PHE A 329 -5.16 7.08 -16.73
C PHE A 329 -5.39 5.59 -17.00
N GLU A 330 -4.99 4.70 -16.08
CA GLU A 330 -5.29 3.26 -16.19
C GLU A 330 -5.91 2.72 -14.91
N ASN A 331 -7.00 1.98 -15.02
CA ASN A 331 -7.72 1.39 -13.87
C ASN A 331 -8.10 2.42 -12.79
N CYS A 332 -8.45 3.65 -13.17
CA CYS A 332 -8.74 4.73 -12.20
C CYS A 332 -10.24 4.90 -11.96
N ARG A 333 -10.58 5.31 -10.72
CA ARG A 333 -11.95 5.57 -10.28
C ARG A 333 -12.11 7.05 -9.97
N ILE A 334 -12.92 7.74 -10.77
CA ILE A 334 -13.11 9.19 -10.75
C ILE A 334 -14.58 9.43 -10.41
N GLU A 335 -14.87 9.79 -9.16
CA GLU A 335 -16.24 9.77 -8.63
C GLU A 335 -16.68 11.03 -7.86
N ASP A 336 -17.95 11.42 -8.04
CA ASP A 336 -18.62 12.52 -7.34
C ASP A 336 -17.87 13.88 -7.34
N ASN A 337 -16.92 14.06 -8.26
CA ASN A 337 -16.14 15.29 -8.35
C ASN A 337 -16.95 16.42 -9.01
N ILE A 338 -16.75 17.66 -8.54
CA ILE A 338 -17.59 18.82 -8.84
C ILE A 338 -16.75 19.93 -9.47
N SER A 339 -17.24 20.48 -10.58
CA SER A 339 -16.69 21.66 -11.24
C SER A 339 -17.75 22.75 -11.33
N THR A 340 -17.45 23.99 -10.88
CA THR A 340 -18.41 25.11 -11.06
C THR A 340 -18.52 25.54 -12.54
N GLY A 341 -17.44 25.39 -13.30
CA GLY A 341 -17.38 25.45 -14.76
C GLY A 341 -17.73 24.13 -15.44
N ARG A 342 -16.71 23.44 -16.00
CA ARG A 342 -16.88 22.20 -16.79
C ARG A 342 -15.91 21.09 -16.42
N GLY A 343 -16.33 19.86 -16.73
CA GLY A 343 -15.58 18.63 -16.47
C GLY A 343 -15.57 18.36 -14.97
N GLY A 344 -16.60 17.70 -14.46
CA GLY A 344 -16.64 17.28 -13.05
C GLY A 344 -15.50 16.32 -12.74
N GLY A 345 -15.37 15.25 -13.54
CA GLY A 345 -14.31 14.25 -13.39
C GLY A 345 -12.96 14.76 -13.89
N VAL A 346 -12.83 14.89 -15.22
CA VAL A 346 -11.62 15.36 -15.91
C VAL A 346 -11.98 16.53 -16.82
N ARG A 347 -11.06 17.48 -17.00
CA ARG A 347 -11.11 18.45 -18.09
C ARG A 347 -9.77 18.57 -18.80
N ALA A 348 -9.79 18.49 -20.13
CA ALA A 348 -8.62 18.64 -20.99
C ALA A 348 -8.71 19.92 -21.84
N TYR A 349 -7.81 20.88 -21.59
CA TYR A 349 -7.75 22.16 -22.28
C TYR A 349 -6.46 22.26 -23.09
N ASN A 350 -6.57 22.15 -24.42
CA ASN A 350 -5.45 21.98 -25.35
C ASN A 350 -4.48 20.88 -24.90
N ALA A 351 -4.96 19.78 -24.34
CA ALA A 351 -4.17 18.71 -23.74
C ALA A 351 -4.70 17.34 -24.16
N SER A 352 -3.79 16.38 -24.37
CA SER A 352 -4.13 15.01 -24.77
C SER A 352 -4.16 14.06 -23.56
N ALA A 353 -4.94 13.00 -23.66
CA ALA A 353 -5.03 11.97 -22.62
C ALA A 353 -5.31 10.58 -23.19
N ARG A 354 -4.80 9.53 -22.54
CA ARG A 354 -5.27 8.15 -22.72
C ARG A 354 -5.95 7.69 -21.42
N ILE A 355 -7.14 7.13 -21.55
CA ILE A 355 -7.98 6.66 -20.45
C ILE A 355 -8.34 5.21 -20.78
N ASP A 356 -7.87 4.24 -19.99
CA ASP A 356 -8.06 2.80 -20.27
C ASP A 356 -8.48 2.07 -18.99
N GLY A 357 -9.57 1.29 -19.04
CA GLY A 357 -10.05 0.60 -17.85
C GLY A 357 -10.57 1.56 -16.76
N CYS A 358 -11.08 2.74 -17.05
CA CYS A 358 -11.45 3.73 -16.02
C CYS A 358 -12.96 3.73 -15.71
N THR A 359 -13.34 4.13 -14.51
CA THR A 359 -14.76 4.31 -14.11
C THR A 359 -15.03 5.74 -13.66
N PHE A 360 -15.96 6.39 -14.34
CA PHE A 360 -16.45 7.74 -14.05
C PHE A 360 -17.88 7.67 -13.53
N THR A 361 -18.12 8.10 -12.29
CA THR A 361 -19.47 8.01 -11.70
C THR A 361 -19.86 9.23 -10.87
N GLY A 362 -21.08 9.75 -11.04
CA GLY A 362 -21.63 10.83 -10.20
C GLY A 362 -21.06 12.24 -10.40
N ASN A 363 -20.00 12.40 -11.21
CA ASN A 363 -19.26 13.66 -11.43
C ASN A 363 -20.12 14.74 -12.12
N ARG A 364 -19.92 16.03 -11.81
CA ARG A 364 -20.83 17.12 -12.24
C ARG A 364 -20.08 18.39 -12.64
N GLY A 365 -20.44 18.98 -13.79
CA GLY A 365 -20.08 20.36 -14.15
C GLY A 365 -21.32 21.26 -14.11
N SER A 366 -21.26 22.45 -13.50
CA SER A 366 -22.44 23.34 -13.39
C SER A 366 -22.59 24.39 -14.50
N GLY A 367 -21.65 24.45 -15.45
CA GLY A 367 -21.61 25.38 -16.58
C GLY A 367 -22.64 25.13 -17.70
N GLY A 368 -23.90 24.85 -17.37
CA GLY A 368 -24.97 24.54 -18.33
C GLY A 368 -24.96 23.08 -18.76
N ALA A 369 -25.24 22.81 -20.04
CA ALA A 369 -25.08 21.47 -20.64
C ALA A 369 -23.58 21.17 -20.90
N SER A 370 -22.79 21.20 -19.84
CA SER A 370 -21.36 20.88 -19.87
C SER A 370 -21.15 19.44 -19.40
N PRO A 371 -20.23 18.67 -20.00
CA PRO A 371 -20.01 17.27 -19.65
C PRO A 371 -19.68 17.06 -18.16
N GLY A 372 -20.29 16.02 -17.59
CA GLY A 372 -20.10 15.63 -16.20
C GLY A 372 -18.79 14.87 -15.97
N ALA A 373 -18.48 13.89 -16.85
CA ALA A 373 -17.30 13.05 -16.70
C ALA A 373 -16.03 13.68 -17.32
N ILE A 374 -16.06 14.02 -18.61
CA ILE A 374 -14.89 14.56 -19.33
C ILE A 374 -15.31 15.76 -20.21
N ASP A 375 -14.84 16.98 -19.92
CA ASP A 375 -14.92 18.11 -20.88
C ASP A 375 -13.61 18.26 -21.66
N ILE A 376 -13.70 18.55 -22.96
CA ILE A 376 -12.55 18.71 -23.86
C ILE A 376 -12.68 20.04 -24.59
N TYR A 377 -11.56 20.74 -24.72
CA TYR A 377 -11.45 21.94 -25.52
C TYR A 377 -10.06 22.03 -26.16
N ASP A 378 -9.93 21.61 -27.42
CA ASP A 378 -8.71 21.71 -28.21
C ASP A 378 -8.88 22.76 -29.32
N LEU A 379 -8.07 23.83 -29.28
CA LEU A 379 -8.06 24.91 -30.27
C LEU A 379 -7.46 24.52 -31.64
N ASN A 380 -6.67 23.45 -31.71
CA ASN A 380 -5.88 23.08 -32.89
C ASN A 380 -6.40 21.82 -33.60
N ALA A 381 -7.15 20.96 -32.88
CA ALA A 381 -7.47 19.59 -33.29
C ALA A 381 -6.19 18.74 -33.53
N ASP A 382 -5.26 18.81 -32.57
CA ASP A 382 -4.02 18.03 -32.52
C ASP A 382 -3.72 17.37 -31.15
N GLN A 383 -4.64 17.51 -30.18
CA GLN A 383 -4.55 16.94 -28.83
C GLN A 383 -5.66 15.90 -28.57
N PRO A 384 -5.55 14.68 -29.13
CA PRO A 384 -6.59 13.67 -29.01
C PRO A 384 -6.75 13.18 -27.56
N VAL A 385 -8.00 12.89 -27.18
CA VAL A 385 -8.32 12.09 -26.00
C VAL A 385 -8.79 10.71 -26.47
N THR A 386 -8.17 9.65 -25.98
CA THR A 386 -8.63 8.27 -26.20
C THR A 386 -9.20 7.67 -24.93
N VAL A 387 -10.33 7.00 -25.07
CA VAL A 387 -11.04 6.30 -24.00
C VAL A 387 -11.29 4.87 -24.44
N GLU A 388 -10.81 3.90 -23.65
CA GLU A 388 -10.97 2.48 -23.92
C GLU A 388 -11.34 1.69 -22.66
N SER A 389 -12.04 0.56 -22.83
CA SER A 389 -12.40 -0.37 -21.74
C SER A 389 -13.03 0.31 -20.51
N SER A 390 -13.78 1.41 -20.68
CA SER A 390 -14.16 2.30 -19.56
C SER A 390 -15.67 2.34 -19.31
N ILE A 391 -16.08 2.71 -18.09
CA ILE A 391 -17.49 2.90 -17.70
C ILE A 391 -17.75 4.36 -17.34
N PHE A 392 -18.84 4.89 -17.88
CA PHE A 392 -19.45 6.15 -17.48
C PHE A 392 -20.87 5.87 -16.97
N ASN A 393 -21.23 6.43 -15.80
CA ASN A 393 -22.49 6.14 -15.14
C ASN A 393 -22.96 7.29 -14.22
N ASN A 394 -24.20 7.77 -14.38
CA ASN A 394 -24.83 8.77 -13.51
C ASN A 394 -24.04 10.08 -13.37
N ASN A 395 -23.22 10.47 -14.37
CA ASN A 395 -22.58 11.78 -14.37
C ASN A 395 -23.61 12.87 -14.72
N GLY A 396 -23.38 14.09 -14.24
CA GLY A 396 -24.30 15.22 -14.40
C GLY A 396 -24.01 16.00 -15.68
N GLY A 397 -24.84 15.78 -16.70
CA GLY A 397 -24.71 16.37 -18.04
C GLY A 397 -24.84 15.28 -19.09
N ASP A 398 -24.18 15.47 -20.23
CA ASP A 398 -23.70 14.35 -21.05
C ASP A 398 -22.43 13.76 -20.35
N ASP A 399 -22.08 12.49 -20.57
CA ASP A 399 -20.80 11.95 -20.07
C ASP A 399 -19.62 12.65 -20.76
N VAL A 400 -19.70 12.80 -22.09
CA VAL A 400 -18.65 13.37 -22.96
C VAL A 400 -19.23 14.35 -24.01
N PRO A 401 -18.45 15.32 -24.51
CA PRO A 401 -18.91 16.21 -25.56
C PRO A 401 -18.92 15.49 -26.93
N PRO A 402 -19.87 15.80 -27.83
CA PRO A 402 -19.86 15.26 -29.18
C PRO A 402 -18.65 15.77 -30.00
N ASN A 403 -18.15 14.94 -30.92
CA ASN A 403 -17.01 15.29 -31.76
C ASN A 403 -17.30 16.52 -32.64
N SER A 404 -16.37 17.47 -32.63
CA SER A 404 -16.51 18.78 -33.24
C SER A 404 -15.15 19.36 -33.65
N ALA A 405 -15.14 20.57 -34.21
CA ALA A 405 -13.91 21.27 -34.54
C ALA A 405 -13.02 21.64 -33.32
N PHE A 406 -13.50 21.43 -32.09
CA PHE A 406 -12.75 21.67 -30.86
C PHE A 406 -12.72 20.47 -29.89
N THR A 407 -13.16 19.29 -30.35
CA THR A 407 -13.25 18.06 -29.55
C THR A 407 -12.86 16.84 -30.39
N ASP A 408 -11.60 16.44 -30.28
CA ASP A 408 -11.07 15.19 -30.85
C ASP A 408 -11.03 14.10 -29.78
N ILE A 409 -12.14 13.36 -29.64
CA ILE A 409 -12.24 12.22 -28.72
C ILE A 409 -12.61 10.94 -29.49
N THR A 410 -11.89 9.86 -29.17
CA THR A 410 -12.18 8.51 -29.65
C THR A 410 -12.51 7.62 -28.46
N ILE A 411 -13.67 6.97 -28.52
CA ILE A 411 -14.15 6.07 -27.46
C ILE A 411 -14.39 4.69 -28.06
N THR A 412 -13.74 3.66 -27.51
CA THR A 412 -13.87 2.25 -27.90
C THR A 412 -14.11 1.36 -26.69
N TYR A 413 -14.78 0.22 -26.90
CA TYR A 413 -15.04 -0.81 -25.87
C TYR A 413 -15.48 -0.24 -24.51
N SER A 414 -16.33 0.78 -24.51
CA SER A 414 -16.72 1.49 -23.28
C SER A 414 -18.24 1.59 -23.11
N TYR A 415 -18.71 1.66 -21.87
CA TYR A 415 -20.12 1.81 -21.49
C TYR A 415 -20.42 3.28 -21.21
N LEU A 416 -21.46 3.85 -21.83
CA LEU A 416 -21.86 5.24 -21.63
C LEU A 416 -23.38 5.38 -21.40
N ASN A 417 -23.81 6.46 -20.77
CA ASN A 417 -25.23 6.78 -20.65
C ASN A 417 -25.83 7.29 -21.98
N GLU A 418 -25.06 7.97 -22.83
CA GLU A 418 -25.46 8.33 -24.20
C GLU A 418 -24.93 7.39 -25.31
N THR A 419 -25.43 7.57 -26.54
CA THR A 419 -24.97 6.83 -27.73
C THR A 419 -23.76 7.50 -28.38
N PHE A 420 -22.55 7.03 -28.06
CA PHE A 420 -21.32 7.47 -28.70
C PHE A 420 -20.84 6.50 -29.79
N THR A 421 -20.60 7.00 -31.01
CA THR A 421 -20.18 6.16 -32.16
C THR A 421 -18.73 5.68 -32.02
N GLY A 422 -18.54 4.40 -31.69
CA GLY A 422 -17.23 3.76 -31.58
C GLY A 422 -17.31 2.24 -31.69
N MET A 423 -16.16 1.58 -31.82
CA MET A 423 -16.07 0.11 -31.89
C MET A 423 -16.26 -0.48 -30.50
N GLY A 424 -17.21 -1.41 -30.33
CA GLY A 424 -17.42 -2.14 -29.08
C GLY A 424 -18.13 -1.35 -27.96
N ASN A 425 -18.55 -0.11 -28.20
CA ASN A 425 -19.24 0.68 -27.17
C ASN A 425 -20.62 0.11 -26.85
N LEU A 426 -20.98 0.20 -25.57
CA LEU A 426 -22.30 -0.10 -25.02
C LEU A 426 -22.99 1.19 -24.57
N THR A 427 -24.32 1.23 -24.66
CA THR A 427 -25.13 2.34 -24.16
C THR A 427 -26.24 1.81 -23.27
N GLY A 428 -26.38 2.38 -22.07
CA GLY A 428 -27.45 2.03 -21.14
C GLY A 428 -27.48 2.94 -19.91
N THR A 429 -28.47 2.77 -19.05
CA THR A 429 -28.69 3.63 -17.87
C THR A 429 -28.12 3.09 -16.57
N ASP A 430 -27.61 1.86 -16.57
CA ASP A 430 -27.06 1.18 -15.39
C ASP A 430 -26.09 0.07 -15.84
N PRO A 431 -24.78 0.12 -15.49
CA PRO A 431 -23.82 -0.95 -15.74
C PRO A 431 -23.97 -2.13 -14.76
N HIS A 432 -25.00 -2.13 -13.90
CA HIS A 432 -25.25 -3.10 -12.83
C HIS A 432 -24.09 -3.16 -11.83
N PHE A 433 -23.87 -2.06 -11.11
CA PHE A 433 -22.97 -2.07 -9.97
C PHE A 433 -23.65 -2.64 -8.72
N THR A 434 -23.07 -3.68 -8.13
CA THR A 434 -23.38 -4.11 -6.75
C THR A 434 -22.49 -3.35 -5.76
N GLN A 435 -23.06 -2.85 -4.68
CA GLN A 435 -22.31 -2.20 -3.60
C GLN A 435 -21.87 -3.26 -2.58
N VAL A 436 -20.56 -3.38 -2.39
CA VAL A 436 -19.96 -4.41 -1.51
C VAL A 436 -19.35 -3.83 -0.23
N SER A 437 -19.12 -2.52 -0.20
CA SER A 437 -18.83 -1.77 1.02
C SER A 437 -19.32 -0.32 0.89
N PRO A 438 -19.34 0.49 1.96
CA PRO A 438 -19.67 1.92 1.89
C PRO A 438 -18.82 2.72 0.89
N TYR A 439 -17.66 2.18 0.48
CA TYR A 439 -16.70 2.83 -0.40
C TYR A 439 -16.42 2.07 -1.70
N ILE A 440 -16.93 0.85 -1.90
CA ILE A 440 -16.61 0.00 -3.06
C ILE A 440 -17.89 -0.52 -3.72
N SER A 441 -17.98 -0.29 -5.02
CA SER A 441 -19.04 -0.77 -5.92
C SER A 441 -18.38 -1.47 -7.12
N ARG A 442 -18.87 -2.66 -7.47
CA ARG A 442 -18.25 -3.56 -8.46
C ARG A 442 -19.30 -4.13 -9.41
N LEU A 443 -18.89 -4.70 -10.54
CA LEU A 443 -19.81 -5.33 -11.49
C LEU A 443 -20.55 -6.50 -10.82
N ALA A 444 -21.88 -6.51 -10.93
CA ALA A 444 -22.71 -7.65 -10.56
C ALA A 444 -22.58 -8.77 -11.61
N LEU A 445 -22.91 -10.01 -11.23
CA LEU A 445 -22.81 -11.20 -12.11
C LEU A 445 -23.59 -11.08 -13.43
N ASP A 446 -24.64 -10.25 -13.49
CA ASP A 446 -25.45 -10.00 -14.69
C ASP A 446 -25.08 -8.70 -15.43
N SER A 447 -23.95 -8.09 -15.09
CA SER A 447 -23.50 -6.83 -15.69
C SER A 447 -23.16 -6.97 -17.17
N PRO A 448 -23.64 -6.05 -18.03
CA PRO A 448 -23.26 -6.01 -19.45
C PRO A 448 -21.81 -5.55 -19.69
N CYS A 449 -21.07 -5.17 -18.64
CA CYS A 449 -19.69 -4.71 -18.72
C CYS A 449 -18.65 -5.84 -18.59
N ILE A 450 -19.07 -7.04 -18.17
CA ILE A 450 -18.19 -8.21 -18.02
C ILE A 450 -17.85 -8.80 -19.41
N ASP A 451 -16.59 -9.18 -19.63
CA ASP A 451 -15.99 -9.59 -20.92
C ASP A 451 -16.24 -8.58 -22.07
N ALA A 452 -16.56 -7.32 -21.79
CA ALA A 452 -17.04 -6.39 -22.81
C ALA A 452 -15.95 -5.41 -23.33
N GLY A 453 -14.79 -5.34 -22.67
CA GLY A 453 -13.69 -4.42 -22.97
C GLY A 453 -12.83 -4.83 -24.19
N ASN A 454 -11.67 -4.17 -24.37
CA ASN A 454 -10.83 -4.38 -25.55
C ASN A 454 -10.17 -5.79 -25.54
N PRO A 455 -10.45 -6.68 -26.52
CA PRO A 455 -9.84 -8.02 -26.61
C PRO A 455 -8.34 -8.01 -26.97
N ASN A 456 -7.72 -6.83 -27.15
CA ASN A 456 -6.29 -6.63 -27.34
C ASN A 456 -5.70 -5.69 -26.29
N SER A 457 -6.37 -5.50 -25.13
CA SER A 457 -5.88 -4.63 -24.07
C SER A 457 -4.49 -5.07 -23.58
N VAL A 458 -3.69 -4.08 -23.17
CA VAL A 458 -2.36 -4.28 -22.57
C VAL A 458 -2.38 -4.14 -21.05
N LEU A 459 -3.54 -3.85 -20.45
CA LEU A 459 -3.73 -3.85 -19.01
C LEU A 459 -3.51 -5.27 -18.48
N ASN A 460 -2.53 -5.40 -17.57
CA ASN A 460 -2.18 -6.70 -16.97
C ASN A 460 -2.85 -6.94 -15.61
N SER A 461 -3.42 -5.90 -15.02
CA SER A 461 -4.06 -5.93 -13.71
C SER A 461 -5.08 -4.80 -13.56
N ASP A 462 -6.03 -4.93 -12.63
CA ASP A 462 -7.10 -3.96 -12.35
C ASP A 462 -6.76 -3.01 -11.17
N PHE A 463 -7.72 -2.23 -10.66
CA PHE A 463 -7.54 -1.34 -9.50
C PHE A 463 -7.04 -2.10 -8.25
N GLU A 464 -7.54 -3.32 -8.02
CA GLU A 464 -7.20 -4.17 -6.87
C GLU A 464 -6.04 -5.13 -7.15
N SER A 465 -5.45 -5.03 -8.33
CA SER A 465 -4.34 -5.86 -8.81
C SER A 465 -4.71 -7.32 -9.14
N LEU A 466 -6.00 -7.60 -9.36
CA LEU A 466 -6.46 -8.84 -10.00
C LEU A 466 -5.91 -8.91 -11.42
N LEU A 467 -5.53 -10.10 -11.90
CA LEU A 467 -4.95 -10.29 -13.23
C LEU A 467 -6.01 -10.08 -14.33
N ARG A 468 -5.70 -9.26 -15.33
CA ARG A 468 -6.53 -9.06 -16.55
C ARG A 468 -5.83 -9.67 -17.78
N PRO A 469 -6.54 -10.23 -18.78
CA PRO A 469 -7.97 -10.54 -18.79
C PRO A 469 -8.33 -11.77 -17.94
N LYS A 470 -9.56 -11.84 -17.43
CA LYS A 470 -10.17 -13.07 -16.86
C LYS A 470 -11.41 -13.50 -17.65
N ASP A 471 -11.56 -14.81 -17.86
CA ASP A 471 -12.72 -15.42 -18.55
C ASP A 471 -14.03 -15.10 -17.82
N GLY A 472 -15.03 -14.58 -18.54
CA GLY A 472 -16.33 -14.22 -17.98
C GLY A 472 -17.24 -15.43 -17.65
N PRO A 473 -18.42 -15.18 -17.03
CA PRO A 473 -19.38 -16.22 -16.67
C PRO A 473 -20.21 -16.75 -17.86
N ASP A 474 -19.99 -16.27 -19.08
CA ASP A 474 -20.83 -16.54 -20.25
C ASP A 474 -20.55 -17.88 -20.95
N SER A 475 -19.45 -18.54 -20.58
CA SER A 475 -18.92 -19.80 -21.13
C SER A 475 -18.38 -19.75 -22.57
N ASP A 476 -18.15 -18.56 -23.12
CA ASP A 476 -17.18 -18.37 -24.21
C ASP A 476 -15.76 -18.46 -23.61
N THR A 477 -14.84 -19.19 -24.25
CA THR A 477 -13.50 -19.44 -23.68
C THR A 477 -12.48 -18.42 -24.19
N VAL A 478 -12.87 -17.14 -24.23
CA VAL A 478 -12.16 -16.06 -24.95
C VAL A 478 -12.07 -14.79 -24.09
N ALA A 479 -11.57 -14.97 -22.86
CA ALA A 479 -11.27 -13.92 -21.88
C ALA A 479 -10.80 -12.59 -22.49
N ARG A 480 -11.55 -11.54 -22.14
CA ARG A 480 -11.24 -10.13 -22.38
C ARG A 480 -11.12 -9.40 -21.06
N VAL A 481 -10.76 -8.13 -21.12
CA VAL A 481 -10.86 -7.26 -19.95
C VAL A 481 -12.30 -6.80 -19.81
N ASP A 482 -12.79 -6.67 -18.58
CA ASP A 482 -14.06 -6.01 -18.30
C ASP A 482 -13.99 -4.51 -18.64
N MET A 483 -15.15 -3.87 -18.79
CA MET A 483 -15.20 -2.41 -18.79
C MET A 483 -15.05 -1.87 -17.36
N GLY A 484 -14.26 -0.82 -17.19
CA GLY A 484 -14.06 -0.12 -15.92
C GLY A 484 -12.82 -0.57 -15.14
N HIS A 485 -12.70 0.01 -13.94
CA HIS A 485 -11.53 -0.10 -13.06
C HIS A 485 -11.33 -1.48 -12.40
N PHE A 486 -12.26 -2.41 -12.60
CA PHE A 486 -12.33 -3.67 -11.88
C PHE A 486 -12.51 -4.86 -12.85
N GLU A 487 -11.96 -6.02 -12.49
CA GLU A 487 -12.12 -7.29 -13.24
C GLU A 487 -12.93 -8.31 -12.42
N TYR A 488 -13.97 -8.91 -12.99
CA TYR A 488 -14.95 -9.70 -12.26
C TYR A 488 -14.43 -11.05 -11.70
N GLY A 489 -14.87 -11.34 -10.46
CA GLY A 489 -14.74 -12.63 -9.80
C GLY A 489 -13.56 -12.74 -8.82
N THR A 490 -13.22 -13.97 -8.43
CA THR A 490 -12.28 -14.25 -7.34
C THR A 490 -10.89 -14.68 -7.83
N THR A 491 -9.82 -14.17 -7.21
CA THR A 491 -8.45 -14.67 -7.29
C THR A 491 -8.27 -15.86 -6.35
N ILE A 492 -7.74 -16.99 -6.85
CA ILE A 492 -7.53 -18.21 -6.06
C ILE A 492 -6.06 -18.66 -6.15
N GLY A 493 -5.32 -18.40 -5.08
CA GLY A 493 -3.87 -18.54 -5.00
C GLY A 493 -3.37 -19.38 -3.81
N ARG A 494 -2.05 -19.33 -3.58
CA ARG A 494 -1.37 -20.05 -2.49
C ARG A 494 -0.19 -19.23 -1.95
N LEU A 495 -0.14 -19.02 -0.63
CA LEU A 495 0.98 -18.41 0.07
C LEU A 495 1.72 -19.51 0.84
N ALA A 496 2.87 -19.94 0.31
CA ALA A 496 3.57 -21.11 0.81
C ALA A 496 5.07 -21.08 0.49
N GLY A 497 5.86 -21.64 1.40
CA GLY A 497 7.26 -22.00 1.16
C GLY A 497 7.50 -23.51 1.21
N SER A 498 8.77 -23.90 1.23
CA SER A 498 9.20 -25.31 1.39
C SER A 498 8.93 -25.88 2.78
N ASP A 499 8.74 -25.02 3.78
CA ASP A 499 8.45 -25.35 5.17
C ASP A 499 7.62 -24.24 5.84
N ARG A 500 7.20 -24.47 7.09
CA ARG A 500 6.38 -23.54 7.88
C ARG A 500 7.00 -22.15 8.05
N TYR A 501 8.33 -22.06 8.11
CA TYR A 501 9.05 -20.81 8.30
C TYR A 501 8.99 -19.97 7.03
N SER A 502 9.25 -20.62 5.90
CA SER A 502 9.17 -20.05 4.57
C SER A 502 7.72 -19.78 4.15
N THR A 503 6.74 -20.53 4.68
CA THR A 503 5.31 -20.17 4.59
C THR A 503 4.97 -18.93 5.42
N SER A 504 5.51 -18.78 6.64
CA SER A 504 5.29 -17.53 7.41
C SER A 504 5.89 -16.29 6.74
N VAL A 505 6.99 -16.46 5.98
CA VAL A 505 7.51 -15.41 5.09
C VAL A 505 6.60 -15.20 3.88
N ALA A 506 6.12 -16.27 3.23
CA ALA A 506 5.23 -16.16 2.08
C ALA A 506 3.84 -15.56 2.42
N ALA A 507 3.37 -15.74 3.66
CA ALA A 507 2.14 -15.12 4.16
C ALA A 507 2.24 -13.58 4.23
N ILE A 508 3.45 -13.01 4.20
CA ILE A 508 3.64 -11.57 4.18
C ILE A 508 3.18 -10.95 2.85
N GLY A 509 3.53 -11.57 1.71
CA GLY A 509 3.27 -10.97 0.39
C GLY A 509 3.73 -9.51 0.33
N ASP A 510 2.91 -8.64 -0.26
CA ASP A 510 3.11 -7.18 -0.27
C ASP A 510 2.38 -6.43 0.88
N ARG A 511 1.87 -7.19 1.87
CA ARG A 511 0.98 -6.70 2.93
C ARG A 511 1.74 -5.90 3.98
N TYR A 512 2.83 -6.48 4.47
CA TYR A 512 3.64 -5.91 5.54
C TYR A 512 4.97 -5.30 5.05
N ASN A 513 5.06 -4.87 3.78
CA ASN A 513 6.24 -4.19 3.20
C ASN A 513 6.56 -2.81 3.84
N GLU A 514 5.80 -2.44 4.87
CA GLU A 514 5.68 -1.08 5.42
C GLU A 514 5.84 -1.08 6.96
N SER A 515 5.86 -2.26 7.58
CA SER A 515 5.90 -2.41 9.02
C SER A 515 7.34 -2.53 9.52
N PRO A 516 7.83 -1.63 10.40
CA PRO A 516 9.15 -1.75 10.99
C PRO A 516 9.20 -2.78 12.13
N VAL A 517 8.11 -3.52 12.40
CA VAL A 517 7.96 -4.44 13.53
C VAL A 517 7.66 -5.84 13.02
N ALA A 518 8.21 -6.89 13.63
CA ALA A 518 7.79 -8.27 13.40
C ALA A 518 7.41 -8.98 14.71
N ILE A 519 6.36 -9.80 14.67
CA ILE A 519 5.94 -10.63 15.80
C ILE A 519 6.61 -12.00 15.65
N ILE A 520 7.47 -12.35 16.60
CA ILE A 520 8.34 -13.52 16.53
C ILE A 520 7.77 -14.64 17.39
N ALA A 521 7.28 -15.70 16.75
CA ALA A 521 6.62 -16.82 17.42
C ALA A 521 7.30 -18.17 17.12
N THR A 522 7.05 -19.18 17.95
CA THR A 522 7.62 -20.52 17.74
C THR A 522 6.88 -21.29 16.64
N GLY A 523 7.61 -21.76 15.63
CA GLY A 523 7.08 -22.73 14.66
C GLY A 523 6.98 -24.16 15.21
N ARG A 524 7.36 -24.42 16.47
CA ARG A 524 7.45 -25.76 17.07
C ARG A 524 6.31 -26.09 18.03
N ASN A 525 6.13 -25.29 19.09
CA ASN A 525 5.24 -25.60 20.21
C ASN A 525 4.18 -24.50 20.41
N PHE A 526 3.01 -24.68 19.79
CA PHE A 526 1.97 -23.65 19.64
C PHE A 526 1.47 -22.89 20.90
N PRO A 527 1.46 -23.38 22.15
CA PRO A 527 0.61 -22.80 23.20
C PRO A 527 0.81 -21.31 23.52
N ASP A 528 2.06 -20.83 23.53
CA ASP A 528 2.35 -19.39 23.71
C ASP A 528 2.08 -18.59 22.42
N ALA A 529 2.17 -19.24 21.25
CA ALA A 529 2.07 -18.60 19.95
C ALA A 529 0.62 -18.27 19.55
N LEU A 530 -0.39 -18.93 20.14
CA LEU A 530 -1.82 -18.73 19.82
C LEU A 530 -2.30 -17.29 20.07
N CYS A 531 -1.68 -16.54 20.98
CA CYS A 531 -2.03 -15.15 21.25
C CYS A 531 -1.18 -14.12 20.46
N ALA A 532 -0.25 -14.55 19.61
CA ALA A 532 0.63 -13.66 18.85
C ALA A 532 -0.14 -12.75 17.86
N SER A 533 -1.27 -13.22 17.31
CA SER A 533 -2.06 -12.48 16.33
C SER A 533 -2.63 -11.15 16.84
N GLY A 534 -2.88 -11.01 18.15
CA GLY A 534 -3.32 -9.73 18.74
C GLY A 534 -2.26 -8.63 18.58
N LEU A 535 -0.98 -8.99 18.70
CA LEU A 535 0.15 -8.08 18.48
C LEU A 535 0.39 -7.81 16.99
N ALA A 536 0.10 -8.80 16.14
CA ALA A 536 0.20 -8.64 14.68
C ALA A 536 -0.79 -7.58 14.17
N GLY A 537 -2.01 -7.57 14.71
CA GLY A 537 -2.98 -6.51 14.47
C GLY A 537 -2.54 -5.18 15.09
N ALA A 538 -2.17 -5.17 16.38
CA ALA A 538 -1.79 -3.93 17.08
C ALA A 538 -0.61 -3.16 16.44
N PHE A 539 0.38 -3.87 15.89
CA PHE A 539 1.58 -3.25 15.28
C PHE A 539 1.56 -3.27 13.74
N HIS A 540 0.44 -3.67 13.12
CA HIS A 540 0.34 -3.88 11.67
C HIS A 540 1.52 -4.72 11.15
N ALA A 541 1.81 -5.84 11.82
CA ALA A 541 3.09 -6.54 11.78
C ALA A 541 2.93 -8.04 11.43
N PRO A 542 3.88 -8.65 10.68
CA PRO A 542 3.80 -10.05 10.30
C PRO A 542 4.14 -10.99 11.47
N VAL A 543 3.48 -12.16 11.52
CA VAL A 543 3.85 -13.25 12.44
C VAL A 543 4.89 -14.16 11.76
N LEU A 544 6.15 -13.96 12.11
CA LEU A 544 7.27 -14.76 11.61
C LEU A 544 7.63 -15.89 12.58
N LEU A 545 7.84 -17.10 12.03
CA LEU A 545 8.05 -18.31 12.81
C LEU A 545 9.54 -18.69 12.92
N THR A 546 10.02 -18.99 14.13
CA THR A 546 11.39 -19.48 14.36
C THR A 546 11.44 -20.94 14.77
N ASP A 547 12.64 -21.54 14.70
CA ASP A 547 12.93 -22.73 15.49
C ASP A 547 13.30 -22.32 16.94
N THR A 548 13.28 -23.26 17.88
CA THR A 548 13.50 -22.95 19.30
C THR A 548 14.91 -22.45 19.59
N HIS A 549 15.91 -22.85 18.81
CA HIS A 549 17.33 -22.50 19.04
C HIS A 549 17.93 -21.64 17.91
N GLY A 550 17.10 -20.97 17.09
CA GLY A 550 17.61 -20.09 16.04
C GLY A 550 16.58 -19.65 14.99
N ILE A 551 16.92 -18.55 14.32
CA ILE A 551 16.15 -17.98 13.21
C ILE A 551 16.52 -18.73 11.91
N PRO A 552 15.55 -19.28 11.16
CA PRO A 552 15.77 -19.84 9.82
C PRO A 552 16.25 -18.77 8.82
N ASP A 553 17.09 -19.14 7.85
CA ASP A 553 17.70 -18.15 6.95
C ASP A 553 16.66 -17.45 6.04
N SER A 554 15.56 -18.11 5.67
CA SER A 554 14.43 -17.46 4.99
C SER A 554 13.80 -16.35 5.83
N VAL A 555 13.73 -16.53 7.14
CA VAL A 555 13.19 -15.53 8.09
C VAL A 555 14.18 -14.40 8.32
N LYS A 556 15.50 -14.68 8.42
CA LYS A 556 16.53 -13.62 8.46
C LYS A 556 16.47 -12.73 7.22
N ASN A 557 16.36 -13.36 6.03
CA ASN A 557 16.28 -12.63 4.77
C ASN A 557 15.01 -11.79 4.67
N ALA A 558 13.89 -12.22 5.25
CA ALA A 558 12.67 -11.42 5.35
C ALA A 558 12.87 -10.21 6.29
N LEU A 559 13.37 -10.45 7.51
CA LEU A 559 13.65 -9.40 8.51
C LEU A 559 14.56 -8.29 7.94
N THR A 560 15.63 -8.66 7.23
CA THR A 560 16.53 -7.68 6.57
C THR A 560 15.92 -7.07 5.31
N GLY A 561 15.18 -7.85 4.51
CA GLY A 561 14.59 -7.39 3.25
C GLY A 561 13.41 -6.42 3.42
N GLN A 562 12.76 -6.44 4.58
CA GLN A 562 11.64 -5.57 4.96
C GLN A 562 12.05 -4.45 5.93
N ASP A 563 13.34 -4.30 6.23
CA ASP A 563 13.88 -3.33 7.20
C ASP A 563 13.15 -3.39 8.56
N ILE A 564 12.97 -4.61 9.08
CA ILE A 564 12.41 -4.85 10.40
C ILE A 564 13.40 -4.36 11.46
N ARG A 565 12.93 -3.47 12.33
CA ARG A 565 13.73 -2.72 13.31
C ARG A 565 13.33 -2.98 14.75
N GLU A 566 12.08 -3.40 15.00
CA GLU A 566 11.63 -3.95 16.27
C GLU A 566 11.16 -5.40 16.11
N ALA A 567 11.46 -6.27 17.07
CA ALA A 567 10.97 -7.64 17.10
C ALA A 567 10.33 -7.96 18.45
N ILE A 568 9.07 -8.37 18.43
CA ILE A 568 8.29 -8.71 19.63
C ILE A 568 8.19 -10.22 19.73
N ILE A 569 9.02 -10.83 20.57
CA ILE A 569 9.03 -12.28 20.82
C ILE A 569 7.85 -12.67 21.70
N VAL A 570 7.00 -13.57 21.21
CA VAL A 570 5.87 -14.13 21.97
C VAL A 570 6.23 -15.54 22.44
N GLY A 571 6.36 -15.69 23.76
CA GLY A 571 6.59 -16.96 24.42
C GLY A 571 7.90 -17.08 25.20
N GLY A 572 7.93 -18.06 26.09
CA GLY A 572 9.06 -18.29 27.00
C GLY A 572 10.36 -18.72 26.31
N THR A 573 11.48 -18.60 27.02
CA THR A 573 12.81 -19.06 26.58
C THR A 573 12.91 -20.58 26.38
N THR A 574 11.89 -21.34 26.76
CA THR A 574 11.74 -22.77 26.49
C THR A 574 11.13 -23.10 25.13
N VAL A 575 10.53 -22.11 24.43
CA VAL A 575 9.89 -22.29 23.11
C VAL A 575 10.48 -21.40 22.03
N VAL A 576 10.94 -20.20 22.38
CA VAL A 576 11.77 -19.30 21.55
C VAL A 576 13.01 -18.93 22.38
N GLY A 577 14.13 -19.64 22.16
CA GLY A 577 15.31 -19.61 23.01
C GLY A 577 16.07 -18.27 23.04
N PRO A 578 16.99 -18.07 24.01
CA PRO A 578 17.85 -16.89 24.07
C PRO A 578 18.71 -16.69 22.82
N GLU A 579 18.98 -17.74 22.05
CA GLU A 579 19.73 -17.70 20.80
C GLU A 579 18.99 -16.92 19.71
N VAL A 580 17.65 -16.96 19.70
CA VAL A 580 16.81 -16.19 18.76
C VAL A 580 16.90 -14.70 19.07
N GLU A 581 16.74 -14.35 20.34
CA GLU A 581 16.84 -12.98 20.85
C GLU A 581 18.24 -12.39 20.61
N THR A 582 19.29 -13.18 20.89
CA THR A 582 20.68 -12.81 20.61
C THR A 582 20.92 -12.58 19.11
N ALA A 583 20.31 -13.39 18.24
CA ALA A 583 20.45 -13.24 16.79
C ALA A 583 19.74 -12.00 16.25
N LEU A 584 18.54 -11.67 16.76
CA LEU A 584 17.82 -10.42 16.41
C LEU A 584 18.62 -9.18 16.81
N ILE A 585 19.12 -9.13 18.05
CA ILE A 585 19.96 -8.03 18.55
C ILE A 585 21.25 -7.90 17.71
N ALA A 586 21.86 -9.02 17.31
CA ALA A 586 23.03 -9.04 16.44
C ALA A 586 22.74 -8.58 14.98
N MET A 587 21.47 -8.55 14.56
CA MET A 587 21.02 -7.96 13.30
C MET A 587 20.72 -6.45 13.41
N GLY A 588 20.85 -5.85 14.60
CA GLY A 588 20.56 -4.44 14.85
C GLY A 588 19.10 -4.13 15.16
N ILE A 589 18.29 -5.16 15.43
CA ILE A 589 16.87 -5.07 15.73
C ILE A 589 16.70 -4.84 17.24
N ASP A 590 15.90 -3.84 17.64
CA ASP A 590 15.51 -3.61 19.03
C ASP A 590 14.48 -4.72 19.43
N VAL A 591 14.66 -5.40 20.57
CA VAL A 591 13.86 -6.61 20.91
C VAL A 591 13.06 -6.47 22.20
N THR A 592 11.77 -6.79 22.11
CA THR A 592 10.84 -6.92 23.24
C THR A 592 10.43 -8.40 23.39
N ARG A 593 10.29 -8.92 24.62
CA ARG A 593 9.79 -10.29 24.87
C ARG A 593 8.58 -10.30 25.79
N ILE A 594 7.49 -10.92 25.34
CA ILE A 594 6.22 -11.10 26.05
C ILE A 594 6.03 -12.58 26.37
N ALA A 595 6.04 -12.95 27.64
CA ALA A 595 5.95 -14.35 28.07
C ALA A 595 5.37 -14.48 29.50
N GLY A 596 4.58 -15.54 29.73
CA GLY A 596 4.11 -15.93 31.06
C GLY A 596 4.83 -17.16 31.63
N THR A 597 4.37 -17.61 32.80
CA THR A 597 4.78 -18.89 33.42
C THR A 597 4.09 -20.11 32.79
N ASP A 598 2.91 -19.92 32.22
CA ASP A 598 2.23 -20.83 31.30
C ASP A 598 1.47 -20.02 30.23
N ARG A 599 0.89 -20.71 29.25
CA ARG A 599 0.14 -20.10 28.13
C ARG A 599 -0.96 -19.12 28.54
N TYR A 600 -1.58 -19.31 29.71
CA TYR A 600 -2.65 -18.44 30.23
C TYR A 600 -2.08 -17.17 30.86
N ALA A 601 -0.87 -17.26 31.42
CA ALA A 601 -0.07 -16.09 31.79
C ALA A 601 0.54 -15.40 30.55
N THR A 602 0.87 -16.14 29.48
CA THR A 602 1.35 -15.55 28.21
C THR A 602 0.24 -14.76 27.51
N SER A 603 -0.97 -15.29 27.39
CA SER A 603 -2.12 -14.55 26.83
C SER A 603 -2.48 -13.32 27.67
N ARG A 604 -2.32 -13.40 29.00
CA ARG A 604 -2.44 -12.25 29.91
C ARG A 604 -1.37 -11.19 29.62
N ALA A 605 -0.09 -11.59 29.52
CA ALA A 605 1.01 -10.67 29.24
C ALA A 605 0.90 -9.99 27.86
N VAL A 606 0.31 -10.66 26.87
CA VAL A 606 -0.04 -10.04 25.57
C VAL A 606 -1.11 -8.96 25.76
N ALA A 607 -2.20 -9.25 26.48
CA ALA A 607 -3.23 -8.25 26.78
C ALA A 607 -2.67 -7.05 27.57
N ASP A 608 -1.82 -7.29 28.58
CA ASP A 608 -1.15 -6.24 29.35
C ASP A 608 -0.31 -5.32 28.46
N TYR A 609 0.45 -5.90 27.53
CA TYR A 609 1.30 -5.15 26.63
C TYR A 609 0.48 -4.37 25.59
N MET A 610 -0.55 -4.98 24.99
CA MET A 610 -1.48 -4.31 24.07
C MET A 610 -2.12 -3.08 24.72
N ALA A 611 -2.68 -3.23 25.92
CA ALA A 611 -3.28 -2.11 26.65
C ALA A 611 -2.24 -1.02 27.01
N ALA A 612 -0.99 -1.40 27.32
CA ALA A 612 0.08 -0.45 27.61
C ALA A 612 0.57 0.33 26.38
N VAL A 613 0.48 -0.22 25.16
CA VAL A 613 0.94 0.44 23.93
C VAL A 613 -0.17 1.16 23.16
N GLY A 614 -1.45 0.78 23.32
CA GLY A 614 -2.56 1.28 22.51
C GLY A 614 -2.63 2.80 22.36
N SER A 615 -2.59 3.53 23.47
CA SER A 615 -2.58 5.01 23.47
C SER A 615 -1.36 5.64 22.77
N SER A 616 -0.25 4.89 22.63
CA SER A 616 0.92 5.31 21.85
C SER A 616 0.83 4.95 20.36
N LEU A 617 -0.09 4.05 19.98
CA LEU A 617 -0.34 3.63 18.61
C LEU A 617 -1.60 4.31 18.01
N GLY A 618 -2.33 5.09 18.80
CA GLY A 618 -3.58 5.75 18.37
C GLY A 618 -4.83 4.86 18.42
N HIS A 619 -4.71 3.63 18.95
CA HIS A 619 -5.79 2.64 18.99
C HIS A 619 -6.27 2.34 20.42
N ASP A 620 -7.58 2.15 20.59
CA ASP A 620 -8.13 1.50 21.78
C ASP A 620 -7.98 -0.02 21.66
N LEU A 621 -6.92 -0.56 22.27
CA LEU A 621 -6.62 -1.99 22.30
C LEU A 621 -7.26 -2.72 23.50
N THR A 622 -8.18 -2.05 24.19
CA THR A 622 -9.00 -2.58 25.29
C THR A 622 -10.47 -2.77 24.90
N ARG A 623 -10.85 -2.47 23.66
CA ARG A 623 -12.23 -2.59 23.18
C ARG A 623 -12.71 -4.02 22.95
N PHE A 624 -11.86 -4.90 22.44
CA PHE A 624 -12.22 -6.26 22.03
C PHE A 624 -11.33 -7.32 22.69
N CYS A 625 -11.89 -8.48 23.05
CA CYS A 625 -11.10 -9.66 23.41
C CYS A 625 -11.67 -10.96 22.84
N TRP A 626 -10.79 -11.93 22.57
CA TRP A 626 -11.15 -13.15 21.86
C TRP A 626 -10.82 -14.37 22.72
N VAL A 627 -11.77 -15.26 22.96
CA VAL A 627 -11.64 -16.29 24.01
C VAL A 627 -11.66 -17.69 23.41
N ALA A 628 -10.64 -18.49 23.72
CA ALA A 628 -10.57 -19.89 23.31
C ALA A 628 -9.90 -20.78 24.38
N ARG A 629 -10.05 -22.10 24.24
CA ARG A 629 -9.32 -23.07 25.07
C ARG A 629 -7.82 -23.03 24.76
N GLY A 630 -6.97 -23.07 25.79
CA GLY A 630 -5.51 -23.07 25.62
C GLY A 630 -4.87 -24.45 25.45
N ASP A 631 -5.59 -25.55 25.69
CA ASP A 631 -5.07 -26.91 25.59
C ASP A 631 -5.17 -27.53 24.18
N ALA A 632 -5.96 -26.92 23.29
CA ALA A 632 -6.02 -27.20 21.86
C ALA A 632 -5.79 -25.91 21.05
N PHE A 633 -5.52 -26.03 19.74
CA PHE A 633 -5.24 -24.89 18.87
C PHE A 633 -6.38 -24.42 17.92
N PRO A 634 -7.27 -25.27 17.35
CA PRO A 634 -8.07 -24.84 16.20
C PRO A 634 -9.01 -23.65 16.47
N ASP A 635 -9.68 -23.66 17.63
CA ASP A 635 -10.62 -22.60 18.01
C ASP A 635 -9.91 -21.24 18.17
N ALA A 636 -8.68 -21.24 18.70
CA ALA A 636 -7.85 -20.04 18.82
C ALA A 636 -7.27 -19.55 17.48
N LEU A 637 -7.04 -20.46 16.52
CA LEU A 637 -6.59 -20.09 15.17
C LEU A 637 -7.75 -19.50 14.35
N ALA A 638 -8.99 -19.97 14.54
CA ALA A 638 -10.16 -19.35 13.94
C ALA A 638 -10.34 -17.87 14.38
N LEU A 639 -9.94 -17.53 15.61
CA LEU A 639 -9.91 -16.16 16.13
C LEU A 639 -8.70 -15.33 15.65
N ALA A 640 -7.71 -15.92 14.99
CA ALA A 640 -6.49 -15.22 14.57
C ALA A 640 -6.73 -14.00 13.65
N PRO A 641 -7.69 -14.01 12.71
CA PRO A 641 -8.03 -12.83 11.90
C PRO A 641 -8.66 -11.72 12.74
N LEU A 642 -9.63 -12.04 13.60
CA LEU A 642 -10.26 -11.10 14.54
C LEU A 642 -9.23 -10.46 15.48
N ALA A 643 -8.27 -11.25 15.96
CA ALA A 643 -7.16 -10.75 16.77
C ALA A 643 -6.23 -9.79 15.99
N ALA A 644 -5.98 -10.09 14.71
CA ALA A 644 -5.07 -9.35 13.85
C ALA A 644 -5.73 -8.24 13.00
N LEU A 645 -6.99 -7.87 13.27
CA LEU A 645 -7.69 -6.81 12.52
C LEU A 645 -6.94 -5.48 12.61
N ARG A 646 -6.50 -4.96 11.46
CA ARG A 646 -5.74 -3.71 11.36
C ARG A 646 -6.39 -2.53 12.10
N ASP A 647 -7.71 -2.42 12.01
CA ASP A 647 -8.47 -1.26 12.51
C ASP A 647 -9.13 -1.50 13.88
N ALA A 648 -9.16 -2.75 14.35
CA ALA A 648 -9.87 -3.18 15.57
C ALA A 648 -9.25 -4.42 16.27
N PRO A 649 -7.93 -4.47 16.56
CA PRO A 649 -7.30 -5.69 17.05
C PRO A 649 -7.52 -5.93 18.54
N GLY A 650 -7.47 -7.19 18.97
CA GLY A 650 -7.73 -7.61 20.35
C GLY A 650 -6.94 -8.86 20.76
N PRO A 651 -6.61 -9.04 22.06
CA PRO A 651 -5.85 -10.19 22.54
C PRO A 651 -6.68 -11.49 22.51
N VAL A 652 -6.03 -12.60 22.11
CA VAL A 652 -6.60 -13.95 22.30
C VAL A 652 -6.31 -14.43 23.73
N LEU A 653 -7.33 -14.38 24.58
CA LEU A 653 -7.30 -14.82 25.98
C LEU A 653 -7.60 -16.33 26.06
N LEU A 654 -6.67 -17.09 26.66
CA LEU A 654 -6.78 -18.54 26.73
C LEU A 654 -7.42 -19.02 28.04
N THR A 655 -8.28 -20.03 27.98
CA THR A 655 -8.96 -20.64 29.14
C THR A 655 -8.66 -22.14 29.29
N ARG A 656 -8.94 -22.71 30.46
CA ARG A 656 -9.07 -24.18 30.60
C ARG A 656 -10.54 -24.53 30.33
N PRO A 657 -10.86 -25.68 29.70
CA PRO A 657 -12.23 -25.97 29.25
C PRO A 657 -13.33 -25.92 30.32
N THR A 658 -12.98 -26.08 31.60
CA THR A 658 -13.92 -26.10 32.74
C THR A 658 -13.45 -25.23 33.92
N SER A 659 -12.63 -24.20 33.70
CA SER A 659 -12.28 -23.20 34.72
C SER A 659 -11.58 -21.97 34.13
N LEU A 660 -12.00 -20.75 34.47
CA LEU A 660 -11.29 -19.54 34.06
C LEU A 660 -9.96 -19.41 34.85
N PRO A 661 -8.79 -19.24 34.19
CA PRO A 661 -7.55 -18.98 34.90
C PRO A 661 -7.61 -17.62 35.62
N ALA A 662 -7.25 -17.55 36.90
CA ALA A 662 -7.33 -16.29 37.66
C ALA A 662 -6.50 -15.14 37.06
N THR A 663 -5.40 -15.45 36.36
CA THR A 663 -4.61 -14.47 35.59
C THR A 663 -5.40 -13.82 34.46
N VAL A 664 -6.28 -14.61 33.82
CA VAL A 664 -7.12 -14.22 32.67
C VAL A 664 -8.42 -13.58 33.13
N LYS A 665 -9.05 -14.07 34.22
CA LYS A 665 -10.17 -13.34 34.86
C LYS A 665 -9.74 -11.93 35.25
N GLY A 666 -8.55 -11.80 35.86
CA GLY A 666 -7.97 -10.50 36.18
C GLY A 666 -7.59 -9.65 34.96
N ALA A 667 -7.59 -10.18 33.73
CA ALA A 667 -7.37 -9.41 32.51
C ALA A 667 -8.66 -8.68 32.12
N LEU A 668 -9.77 -9.43 32.08
CA LEU A 668 -11.12 -8.92 31.83
C LEU A 668 -11.44 -7.77 32.81
N VAL A 669 -11.32 -8.06 34.12
CA VAL A 669 -11.50 -7.08 35.23
C VAL A 669 -10.60 -5.84 35.13
N ALA A 670 -9.44 -5.94 34.47
CA ALA A 670 -8.49 -4.83 34.37
C ALA A 670 -8.71 -3.92 33.16
N TYR A 671 -9.45 -4.40 32.15
CA TYR A 671 -9.58 -3.76 30.84
C TYR A 671 -11.01 -3.55 30.36
N ASP A 672 -12.02 -4.14 31.04
CA ASP A 672 -13.44 -3.84 30.88
C ASP A 672 -13.91 -3.89 29.40
N TYR A 673 -13.52 -4.98 28.71
CA TYR A 673 -13.69 -5.12 27.27
C TYR A 673 -15.17 -4.94 26.86
N GLU A 674 -15.43 -4.06 25.89
CA GLU A 674 -16.77 -3.84 25.35
C GLU A 674 -17.33 -5.15 24.77
N ASN A 675 -16.54 -5.87 23.97
CA ASN A 675 -17.02 -6.97 23.16
C ASN A 675 -16.12 -8.21 23.26
N ALA A 676 -16.72 -9.38 23.41
CA ALA A 676 -16.01 -10.66 23.49
C ALA A 676 -16.65 -11.77 22.62
N LEU A 677 -15.82 -12.53 21.90
CA LEU A 677 -16.26 -13.77 21.24
C LEU A 677 -15.58 -15.00 21.85
N ILE A 678 -16.38 -15.96 22.30
CA ILE A 678 -15.90 -17.32 22.65
C ILE A 678 -15.94 -18.21 21.40
N ALA A 679 -14.79 -18.72 20.98
CA ALA A 679 -14.70 -19.75 19.96
C ALA A 679 -14.75 -21.17 20.57
N GLY A 680 -15.56 -22.02 19.95
CA GLY A 680 -15.73 -23.42 20.30
C GLY A 680 -16.92 -23.68 21.23
N SER A 681 -17.36 -24.94 21.24
CA SER A 681 -18.58 -25.35 21.94
C SER A 681 -18.44 -25.38 23.46
N THR A 682 -19.52 -25.70 24.16
CA THR A 682 -19.50 -25.96 25.62
C THR A 682 -18.58 -27.11 26.05
N SER A 683 -18.06 -27.92 25.11
CA SER A 683 -16.98 -28.90 25.33
C SER A 683 -15.55 -28.36 25.16
N ALA A 684 -15.44 -27.15 24.60
CA ALA A 684 -14.20 -26.38 24.44
C ALA A 684 -14.07 -25.32 25.55
N VAL A 685 -15.12 -24.56 25.81
CA VAL A 685 -15.23 -23.56 26.88
C VAL A 685 -16.61 -23.70 27.53
N SER A 686 -16.69 -24.25 28.73
CA SER A 686 -17.96 -24.64 29.37
C SER A 686 -18.90 -23.47 29.68
N ALA A 687 -20.15 -23.80 30.05
CA ALA A 687 -21.10 -22.84 30.59
C ALA A 687 -20.54 -22.15 31.84
N ASP A 688 -19.97 -22.91 32.78
CA ASP A 688 -19.34 -22.37 33.99
C ASP A 688 -18.26 -21.31 33.66
N VAL A 689 -17.46 -21.51 32.61
CA VAL A 689 -16.44 -20.54 32.17
C VAL A 689 -17.06 -19.34 31.46
N TYR A 690 -18.15 -19.53 30.71
CA TYR A 690 -18.93 -18.41 30.14
C TYR A 690 -19.51 -17.54 31.26
N ASP A 691 -20.12 -18.14 32.28
CA ASP A 691 -20.70 -17.46 33.44
C ASP A 691 -19.63 -16.75 34.31
N GLU A 692 -18.36 -17.19 34.26
CA GLU A 692 -17.21 -16.50 34.86
C GLU A 692 -16.71 -15.29 34.03
N ILE A 693 -17.02 -15.20 32.73
CA ILE A 693 -16.54 -14.14 31.81
C ILE A 693 -17.63 -13.09 31.58
N ALA A 694 -18.88 -13.51 31.38
CA ALA A 694 -20.00 -12.65 31.03
C ALA A 694 -20.27 -11.43 31.95
N PRO A 695 -19.97 -11.44 33.28
CA PRO A 695 -20.11 -10.24 34.10
C PRO A 695 -18.88 -9.32 34.10
N GLU A 696 -17.82 -9.66 33.35
CA GLU A 696 -16.53 -8.95 33.30
C GLU A 696 -16.24 -8.32 31.91
N VAL A 697 -17.26 -8.27 31.04
CA VAL A 697 -17.29 -7.67 29.68
C VAL A 697 -18.69 -7.10 29.42
N THR A 698 -18.86 -6.19 28.46
CA THR A 698 -20.20 -5.60 28.20
C THR A 698 -21.09 -6.50 27.34
N ASP A 699 -20.63 -6.91 26.16
CA ASP A 699 -21.32 -7.81 25.24
C ASP A 699 -20.47 -9.07 24.99
N ILE A 700 -21.11 -10.25 24.94
CA ILE A 700 -20.43 -11.53 24.78
C ILE A 700 -21.21 -12.52 23.92
N ASP A 701 -20.55 -13.04 22.88
CA ASP A 701 -21.09 -14.02 21.94
C ASP A 701 -20.32 -15.33 21.95
N ARG A 702 -20.88 -16.35 21.27
CA ARG A 702 -20.21 -17.65 21.05
C ARG A 702 -20.35 -18.10 19.60
N ALA A 703 -19.22 -18.37 18.96
CA ALA A 703 -19.15 -19.09 17.69
C ALA A 703 -18.74 -20.55 17.95
N GLU A 704 -19.66 -21.49 17.77
CA GLU A 704 -19.41 -22.92 17.99
C GLU A 704 -19.81 -23.82 16.81
N GLY A 705 -19.08 -24.92 16.64
CA GLY A 705 -19.37 -25.96 15.65
C GLY A 705 -19.19 -27.37 16.23
N ALA A 706 -19.67 -28.36 15.47
CA ALA A 706 -19.56 -29.78 15.82
C ALA A 706 -18.10 -30.32 15.75
N ASP A 707 -17.25 -29.66 14.96
CA ASP A 707 -15.81 -29.87 14.90
C ASP A 707 -15.09 -28.56 14.57
N ARG A 708 -13.75 -28.62 14.43
CA ARG A 708 -12.90 -27.45 14.13
C ARG A 708 -13.22 -26.73 12.81
N TYR A 709 -13.75 -27.45 11.83
CA TYR A 709 -14.06 -26.89 10.51
C TYR A 709 -15.38 -26.11 10.60
N ALA A 710 -16.36 -26.65 11.32
CA ALA A 710 -17.60 -25.96 11.66
C ALA A 710 -17.36 -24.75 12.58
N THR A 711 -16.49 -24.85 13.61
CA THR A 711 -16.15 -23.70 14.46
C THR A 711 -15.46 -22.58 13.67
N ALA A 712 -14.52 -22.91 12.77
CA ALA A 712 -13.85 -21.91 11.93
C ALA A 712 -14.82 -21.18 10.99
N ALA A 713 -15.76 -21.92 10.38
CA ALA A 713 -16.84 -21.31 9.61
C ALA A 713 -17.75 -20.43 10.50
N ALA A 714 -18.15 -20.90 11.69
CA ALA A 714 -19.00 -20.12 12.60
C ALA A 714 -18.34 -18.81 13.07
N VAL A 715 -17.02 -18.78 13.28
CA VAL A 715 -16.28 -17.54 13.59
C VAL A 715 -16.26 -16.60 12.38
N ALA A 716 -16.11 -17.13 11.16
CA ALA A 716 -16.14 -16.34 9.93
C ALA A 716 -17.53 -15.73 9.67
N GLU A 717 -18.60 -16.52 9.81
CA GLU A 717 -20.00 -16.05 9.69
C GLU A 717 -20.32 -14.97 10.73
N TRP A 718 -19.89 -15.14 11.99
CA TRP A 718 -20.05 -14.13 13.04
C TRP A 718 -19.28 -12.85 12.71
N ALA A 719 -18.04 -12.96 12.25
CA ALA A 719 -17.20 -11.81 11.91
C ALA A 719 -17.79 -10.97 10.76
N MET A 720 -18.49 -11.60 9.81
CA MET A 720 -19.26 -10.91 8.77
C MET A 720 -20.56 -10.32 9.32
N GLY A 721 -21.33 -11.08 10.12
CA GLY A 721 -22.59 -10.64 10.71
C GLY A 721 -22.46 -9.50 11.74
N ALA A 722 -21.24 -9.25 12.24
CA ALA A 722 -20.90 -8.16 13.16
C ALA A 722 -19.99 -7.07 12.52
N ASP A 723 -19.99 -6.95 11.18
CA ASP A 723 -19.31 -5.90 10.39
C ASP A 723 -17.78 -5.76 10.59
N PHE A 724 -17.11 -6.75 11.19
CA PHE A 724 -15.64 -6.76 11.29
C PHE A 724 -14.99 -6.96 9.92
N THR A 725 -15.61 -7.78 9.06
CA THR A 725 -15.11 -8.18 7.75
C THR A 725 -16.23 -8.24 6.71
N ALA A 726 -15.95 -7.82 5.48
CA ALA A 726 -16.86 -8.01 4.35
C ALA A 726 -16.70 -9.40 3.67
N GLY A 727 -15.85 -10.28 4.20
CA GLY A 727 -15.56 -11.60 3.62
C GLY A 727 -14.63 -11.61 2.40
N GLU A 728 -14.15 -10.44 1.95
CA GLU A 728 -13.43 -10.27 0.69
C GLU A 728 -12.13 -11.11 0.59
N PHE A 729 -11.39 -11.24 1.70
CA PHE A 729 -10.21 -12.11 1.80
C PHE A 729 -10.50 -13.36 2.65
N VAL A 730 -10.21 -14.55 2.10
CA VAL A 730 -10.40 -15.85 2.76
C VAL A 730 -9.10 -16.67 2.75
N GLY A 731 -8.53 -16.87 3.93
CA GLY A 731 -7.49 -17.85 4.15
C GLY A 731 -8.05 -19.27 4.23
N LEU A 732 -7.34 -20.23 3.62
CA LEU A 732 -7.57 -21.66 3.79
C LEU A 732 -6.32 -22.34 4.34
N ALA A 733 -6.41 -22.97 5.51
CA ALA A 733 -5.28 -23.69 6.12
C ALA A 733 -5.69 -25.08 6.63
N ILE A 734 -4.73 -26.00 6.77
CA ILE A 734 -5.05 -27.37 7.23
C ILE A 734 -5.58 -27.35 8.68
N GLY A 735 -6.72 -27.99 8.94
CA GLY A 735 -7.29 -28.06 10.29
C GLY A 735 -6.49 -28.93 11.27
N ASP A 736 -5.67 -29.86 10.78
CA ASP A 736 -4.94 -30.85 11.59
C ASP A 736 -3.56 -30.39 12.08
N ASN A 737 -3.12 -29.17 11.73
CA ASN A 737 -1.81 -28.62 12.11
C ASN A 737 -1.90 -27.08 12.24
N PHE A 738 -1.00 -26.45 13.02
CA PHE A 738 -1.13 -25.04 13.41
C PHE A 738 -0.26 -23.98 12.68
N PRO A 739 0.98 -24.24 12.20
CA PRO A 739 1.92 -23.15 11.88
C PRO A 739 1.49 -22.27 10.71
N ASP A 740 1.06 -22.88 9.61
CA ASP A 740 0.68 -22.17 8.39
C ASP A 740 -0.62 -21.36 8.63
N ALA A 741 -1.52 -21.88 9.46
CA ALA A 741 -2.74 -21.22 9.93
C ALA A 741 -2.48 -20.06 10.91
N LEU A 742 -1.42 -20.12 11.72
CA LEU A 742 -1.09 -19.04 12.66
C LEU A 742 -0.58 -17.78 11.92
N ALA A 743 0.40 -17.96 11.03
CA ALA A 743 0.89 -16.85 10.21
C ALA A 743 -0.15 -16.40 9.18
N GLY A 744 -0.85 -17.34 8.55
CA GLY A 744 -1.92 -17.05 7.59
C GLY A 744 -3.12 -16.34 8.22
N GLY A 745 -3.55 -16.73 9.42
CA GLY A 745 -4.65 -16.08 10.13
C GLY A 745 -4.33 -14.63 10.52
N ALA A 746 -3.07 -14.33 10.87
CA ALA A 746 -2.64 -12.94 11.06
C ALA A 746 -2.68 -12.14 9.75
N ALA A 747 -2.24 -12.72 8.64
CA ALA A 747 -2.35 -12.11 7.30
C ALA A 747 -3.81 -11.90 6.87
N CYS A 748 -4.72 -12.81 7.22
CA CYS A 748 -6.17 -12.61 7.01
C CYS A 748 -6.67 -11.38 7.76
N GLY A 749 -6.32 -11.21 9.04
CA GLY A 749 -6.77 -10.07 9.85
C GLY A 749 -6.28 -8.73 9.31
N TYR A 750 -5.06 -8.68 8.77
CA TYR A 750 -4.51 -7.49 8.12
C TYR A 750 -5.37 -7.05 6.93
N GLU A 751 -5.79 -7.99 6.09
CA GLU A 751 -6.68 -7.78 4.93
C GLU A 751 -8.17 -7.66 5.32
N ARG A 752 -8.47 -7.56 6.62
CA ARG A 752 -9.84 -7.61 7.16
C ARG A 752 -10.64 -8.81 6.66
N GLY A 753 -9.99 -9.97 6.51
CA GLY A 753 -10.55 -11.23 6.03
C GLY A 753 -10.80 -12.27 7.13
N VAL A 754 -11.12 -13.49 6.71
CA VAL A 754 -11.41 -14.65 7.58
C VAL A 754 -10.45 -15.82 7.33
N LEU A 755 -10.33 -16.73 8.30
CA LEU A 755 -9.55 -17.97 8.16
C LEU A 755 -10.46 -19.20 8.30
N LEU A 756 -10.65 -19.91 7.19
CA LEU A 756 -11.33 -21.20 7.16
C LEU A 756 -10.30 -22.34 7.30
N LEU A 757 -10.72 -23.41 7.97
CA LEU A 757 -9.93 -24.63 8.07
C LEU A 757 -10.39 -25.66 7.02
N THR A 758 -9.44 -26.44 6.50
CA THR A 758 -9.71 -27.45 5.45
C THR A 758 -8.97 -28.77 5.71
N LYS A 759 -9.42 -29.84 5.06
CA LYS A 759 -8.74 -31.14 5.07
C LYS A 759 -7.65 -31.17 3.99
N LYS A 760 -6.65 -32.05 4.15
CA LYS A 760 -5.46 -32.07 3.27
C LYS A 760 -5.76 -32.25 1.78
N THR A 761 -6.76 -33.05 1.41
CA THR A 761 -7.06 -33.39 -0.01
C THR A 761 -8.52 -33.11 -0.40
N ALA A 762 -9.24 -32.37 0.41
CA ALA A 762 -10.63 -31.99 0.16
C ALA A 762 -10.93 -30.69 0.89
N LEU A 763 -11.59 -29.76 0.20
CA LEU A 763 -12.24 -28.63 0.83
C LEU A 763 -13.27 -29.15 1.83
N ASP A 764 -13.27 -28.62 3.05
CA ASP A 764 -14.26 -29.05 4.04
C ASP A 764 -15.66 -28.56 3.65
N THR A 765 -16.71 -29.34 3.96
CA THR A 765 -18.10 -28.98 3.64
C THR A 765 -18.56 -27.68 4.30
N ASN A 766 -18.03 -27.33 5.48
CA ASN A 766 -18.34 -26.05 6.13
C ASN A 766 -17.66 -24.89 5.39
N ALA A 767 -16.40 -25.06 4.97
CA ALA A 767 -15.66 -24.07 4.20
C ALA A 767 -16.24 -23.89 2.79
N ALA A 768 -16.62 -24.97 2.11
CA ALA A 768 -17.33 -24.94 0.84
C ALA A 768 -18.71 -24.25 0.97
N GLY A 769 -19.42 -24.51 2.07
CA GLY A 769 -20.69 -23.85 2.40
C GLY A 769 -20.53 -22.33 2.51
N PHE A 770 -19.58 -21.87 3.33
CA PHE A 770 -19.24 -20.45 3.49
C PHE A 770 -18.88 -19.81 2.13
N LEU A 771 -17.96 -20.42 1.38
CA LEU A 771 -17.53 -19.88 0.08
C LEU A 771 -18.68 -19.79 -0.93
N THR A 772 -19.59 -20.77 -0.93
CA THR A 772 -20.78 -20.72 -1.80
C THR A 772 -21.78 -19.66 -1.32
N HIS A 773 -21.97 -19.51 0.00
CA HIS A 773 -22.92 -18.54 0.56
C HIS A 773 -22.53 -17.09 0.28
N HIS A 774 -21.23 -16.78 0.37
CA HIS A 774 -20.68 -15.43 0.27
C HIS A 774 -20.04 -15.11 -1.10
N THR A 775 -20.34 -15.90 -2.13
CA THR A 775 -19.71 -15.84 -3.47
C THR A 775 -19.54 -14.41 -4.01
N ASP A 776 -20.59 -13.58 -3.91
CA ASP A 776 -20.59 -12.20 -4.44
C ASP A 776 -19.58 -11.27 -3.75
N ALA A 777 -19.13 -11.60 -2.54
CA ALA A 777 -18.15 -10.85 -1.77
C ALA A 777 -16.69 -11.29 -2.03
N LEU A 778 -16.45 -12.53 -2.45
CA LEU A 778 -15.11 -13.13 -2.45
C LEU A 778 -14.16 -12.54 -3.51
N ARG A 779 -12.99 -12.03 -3.05
CA ARG A 779 -11.94 -11.45 -3.91
C ARG A 779 -10.67 -12.26 -3.93
N GLU A 780 -10.22 -12.70 -2.76
CA GLU A 780 -8.95 -13.42 -2.60
C GLU A 780 -9.16 -14.68 -1.76
N ILE A 781 -9.01 -15.87 -2.36
CA ILE A 781 -8.93 -17.14 -1.65
C ILE A 781 -7.48 -17.62 -1.69
N TYR A 782 -6.79 -17.59 -0.54
CA TYR A 782 -5.40 -18.04 -0.46
C TYR A 782 -5.22 -19.25 0.44
N ILE A 783 -4.66 -20.32 -0.14
CA ILE A 783 -4.23 -21.48 0.64
C ILE A 783 -2.88 -21.19 1.31
N PHE A 784 -2.86 -21.27 2.64
CA PHE A 784 -1.63 -21.17 3.43
C PHE A 784 -0.98 -22.54 3.60
N GLY A 785 0.30 -22.62 3.25
CA GLY A 785 1.09 -23.86 3.26
C GLY A 785 1.13 -24.58 1.90
N GLY A 786 2.19 -25.37 1.69
CA GLY A 786 2.48 -25.99 0.40
C GLY A 786 1.54 -27.15 0.03
N ALA A 787 1.61 -27.61 -1.23
CA ALA A 787 0.80 -28.72 -1.76
C ALA A 787 0.94 -30.05 -0.98
N VAL A 788 2.02 -30.22 -0.21
CA VAL A 788 2.22 -31.38 0.69
C VAL A 788 1.37 -31.26 1.98
N VAL A 789 0.93 -30.06 2.34
CA VAL A 789 0.10 -29.76 3.52
C VAL A 789 -1.37 -29.68 3.13
N VAL A 790 -1.71 -28.88 2.11
CA VAL A 790 -3.05 -28.78 1.52
C VAL A 790 -2.90 -28.91 0.01
N SER A 791 -3.39 -29.99 -0.60
CA SER A 791 -3.13 -30.31 -2.01
C SER A 791 -3.83 -29.36 -2.98
N ASP A 792 -3.40 -29.36 -4.24
CA ASP A 792 -4.00 -28.54 -5.30
C ASP A 792 -5.40 -29.02 -5.69
N ASP A 793 -5.85 -30.19 -5.20
CA ASP A 793 -7.24 -30.63 -5.27
C ASP A 793 -8.17 -29.65 -4.56
N VAL A 794 -7.72 -29.02 -3.47
CA VAL A 794 -8.49 -28.01 -2.73
C VAL A 794 -8.59 -26.71 -3.52
N ILE A 795 -7.50 -26.26 -4.18
CA ILE A 795 -7.53 -25.11 -5.11
C ILE A 795 -8.52 -25.39 -6.26
N THR A 796 -8.50 -26.62 -6.77
CA THR A 796 -9.38 -27.06 -7.86
C THR A 796 -10.85 -27.07 -7.42
N GLN A 797 -11.14 -27.46 -6.18
CA GLN A 797 -12.49 -27.42 -5.61
C GLN A 797 -12.97 -25.98 -5.35
N CYS A 798 -12.11 -25.07 -4.89
CA CYS A 798 -12.47 -23.65 -4.80
C CYS A 798 -12.82 -23.06 -6.19
N ARG A 799 -12.01 -23.34 -7.22
CA ARG A 799 -12.25 -22.96 -8.63
C ARG A 799 -13.47 -23.64 -9.29
N GLN A 800 -14.16 -24.52 -8.56
CA GLN A 800 -15.41 -25.16 -9.01
C GLN A 800 -16.64 -24.63 -8.24
N LEU A 801 -16.44 -23.74 -7.27
CA LEU A 801 -17.49 -23.18 -6.42
C LEU A 801 -17.69 -21.67 -6.62
N VAL A 802 -16.64 -20.94 -6.97
CA VAL A 802 -16.67 -19.47 -7.15
C VAL A 802 -16.14 -19.09 -8.54
N PRO A 803 -16.65 -18.03 -9.18
CA PRO A 803 -16.27 -17.60 -10.53
C PRO A 803 -14.89 -16.91 -10.57
#